data_AF-A0A0B5I2R2-F1
#
_entry.id   AF-A0A0B5I2R2-F1
#
_cell.length_a   1.000
_cell.length_b   1.000
_cell.length_c   1.000
_cell.angle_alpha   90.00
_cell.angle_beta   90.00
_cell.angle_gamma   90.00
#
_symmetry.space_group_name_H-M   'P 1'
#
loop_
_entity.id
_entity.type
_entity.pdbx_description
1 polymer ?
#
loop_
_entity_poly.entity_id
_entity_poly.type
_entity_poly.pdbx_seq_one_letter_code
_entity_poly.pdbx_strand_id
1 'polypeptide(L)'
;MTMALSRRSFVTYALAAGLVLDVGDVVVSPRVASAADDPVPPALLAGQALSSSTVRLLWTAVAGAESYRVYRDGQLIADQPGTLLEDTGLAATTTYRYEVTTVIGGVESVRSAPVVVVTQVQDPTTVPTAPTNLTSSSLTSSSVKLTWTKSTSVAKITGYRILRGPVGAPVESLVQIATTDGPTSYTASKLFANRAYQFAVRAVDVAGHVGPAATIAVTTKTSSDTSAPSAVSNTSVVVRRYSDSRLDITWGASSSSDVAGYQVYRNNVLIATVEEPLRKTYSDNGLSPSTSYTYRIAAVDSAGNVSALTSGKTGSTPAAGTVLVTRGPYVVQTDATSARVLWWTNLPAPSGVDYGIGSFSGSVDDSTPRLQHAMLLGGLQPGTAYVYQVRSGNATLGGNSFTTAPAAGTAFTFAAVGDFGGGSAQEASIANLIAASSAQFVQTLGDNVYPDAQDPDPAHFYSDFDNRFYKQYGPVLRTRTLYPANGNKEYYGDGAAARNLWSPNNQRWYSYGWGDLHVLVVDSEQPLGAGSPQRAFVNADLAAATAAWKICVVHRPPYSSTTTTSSSSTVLTNLVPLLEQYGVRLCLSGNSHNYERSHPLRMGAIDSTGVTYVVSGGGGNGLNQFTATQPFWSAYRSARFEYVQCSVSPTQLVLNAYSDTGTLFDSTTLTQ
;
A
#
# COMPACT_ATOMS: atom_id res chain seq x y z
N MET A 1 82.23 11.51 23.02
CA MET A 1 82.72 10.12 22.92
C MET A 1 82.48 9.70 21.49
N THR A 2 83.57 9.72 20.70
CA THR A 2 83.80 9.14 19.36
C THR A 2 82.59 9.07 18.39
N MET A 3 82.37 10.08 17.53
CA MET A 3 82.98 10.31 16.20
C MET A 3 82.60 9.24 15.14
N ALA A 4 82.27 9.56 13.88
CA ALA A 4 81.97 10.81 13.18
C ALA A 4 81.64 10.50 11.69
N LEU A 5 81.15 11.54 10.99
CA LEU A 5 81.30 11.87 9.54
C LEU A 5 80.30 11.22 8.54
N SER A 6 79.76 11.93 7.54
CA SER A 6 79.74 13.38 7.22
C SER A 6 78.71 13.73 6.13
N ARG A 7 78.22 14.97 6.24
CA ARG A 7 77.53 15.90 5.31
C ARG A 7 77.77 15.83 3.78
N ARG A 8 76.76 16.38 3.06
CA ARG A 8 76.74 17.35 1.91
C ARG A 8 75.82 16.86 0.77
N SER A 9 74.66 17.47 0.46
CA SER A 9 74.35 18.78 -0.17
C SER A 9 74.39 18.81 -1.71
N PHE A 10 73.18 18.89 -2.30
CA PHE A 10 72.72 19.70 -3.45
C PHE A 10 73.23 19.49 -4.90
N VAL A 11 72.24 19.67 -5.81
CA VAL A 11 72.24 20.13 -7.22
C VAL A 11 72.16 19.07 -8.35
N THR A 12 70.93 18.96 -8.88
CA THR A 12 70.46 19.04 -10.28
C THR A 12 71.41 18.70 -11.44
N TYR A 13 70.93 17.90 -12.41
CA TYR A 13 70.96 18.22 -13.86
C TYR A 13 69.93 17.36 -14.63
N ALA A 14 69.52 17.90 -15.78
CA ALA A 14 68.30 17.63 -16.51
C ALA A 14 68.50 16.77 -17.77
N LEU A 15 67.36 16.23 -18.25
CA LEU A 15 66.92 16.03 -19.64
C LEU A 15 67.58 14.96 -20.54
N ALA A 16 66.66 14.11 -21.03
CA ALA A 16 66.42 13.70 -22.42
C ALA A 16 67.30 12.60 -23.05
N ALA A 17 66.69 11.44 -23.33
CA ALA A 17 66.23 11.03 -24.69
C ALA A 17 66.19 9.49 -24.87
N GLY A 18 65.02 8.98 -25.28
CA GLY A 18 64.88 8.01 -26.39
C GLY A 18 65.04 6.49 -26.18
N LEU A 19 63.88 5.78 -26.27
CA LEU A 19 63.63 4.39 -26.73
C LEU A 19 64.34 3.22 -26.00
N VAL A 20 63.69 2.10 -25.63
CA VAL A 20 63.00 1.09 -26.48
C VAL A 20 61.98 0.31 -25.62
N LEU A 21 60.87 -0.13 -26.22
CA LEU A 21 59.91 -1.11 -25.67
C LEU A 21 60.52 -2.52 -25.65
N ASP A 22 60.39 -3.24 -24.53
CA ASP A 22 60.18 -4.69 -24.59
C ASP A 22 59.26 -5.17 -23.45
N VAL A 23 58.47 -6.18 -23.78
CA VAL A 23 57.33 -6.73 -23.03
C VAL A 23 57.82 -7.81 -22.07
N GLY A 24 57.31 -7.86 -20.83
CA GLY A 24 57.43 -9.08 -20.03
C GLY A 24 57.30 -8.91 -18.52
N ASP A 25 56.18 -9.41 -18.01
CA ASP A 25 55.97 -10.06 -16.72
C ASP A 25 56.01 -9.25 -15.41
N VAL A 26 54.79 -9.10 -14.89
CA VAL A 26 54.42 -8.75 -13.53
C VAL A 26 54.96 -9.81 -12.56
N VAL A 27 55.80 -9.39 -11.62
CA VAL A 27 56.02 -10.09 -10.35
C VAL A 27 55.49 -9.19 -9.24
N VAL A 28 54.38 -9.62 -8.64
CA VAL A 28 53.83 -9.01 -7.42
C VAL A 28 54.75 -9.35 -6.25
N SER A 29 55.19 -8.33 -5.51
CA SER A 29 55.75 -8.47 -4.16
C SER A 29 54.97 -7.58 -3.19
N PRO A 30 54.82 -8.02 -1.92
CA PRO A 30 53.75 -7.57 -1.05
C PRO A 30 53.99 -6.15 -0.56
N ARG A 31 52.98 -5.28 -0.75
CA ARG A 31 52.98 -3.95 -0.14
C ARG A 31 52.57 -4.09 1.33
N VAL A 32 53.43 -3.55 2.18
CA VAL A 32 53.24 -3.31 3.61
C VAL A 32 51.90 -2.62 3.88
N ALA A 33 51.20 -3.07 4.93
CA ALA A 33 49.94 -2.52 5.42
C ALA A 33 50.02 -0.98 5.59
N SER A 34 49.23 -0.27 4.78
CA SER A 34 48.90 1.13 5.02
C SER A 34 47.84 1.23 6.11
N ALA A 35 47.79 2.40 6.77
CA ALA A 35 46.84 2.78 7.81
C ALA A 35 45.44 2.17 7.62
N ALA A 36 44.85 1.67 8.72
CA ALA A 36 43.43 1.38 8.74
C ALA A 36 42.68 2.64 8.31
N ASP A 37 41.99 2.58 7.18
CA ASP A 37 41.11 3.67 6.76
C ASP A 37 40.12 3.93 7.90
N ASP A 38 40.01 5.18 8.34
CA ASP A 38 39.01 5.58 9.33
C ASP A 38 37.63 5.07 8.87
N PRO A 39 36.78 4.55 9.78
CA PRO A 39 35.48 4.02 9.39
C PRO A 39 34.66 5.07 8.64
N VAL A 40 34.02 4.64 7.54
CA VAL A 40 33.22 5.51 6.68
C VAL A 40 31.82 5.70 7.31
N PRO A 41 31.22 6.89 7.27
CA PRO A 41 29.84 7.08 7.72
C PRO A 41 28.86 6.22 6.91
N PRO A 42 27.74 5.80 7.53
CA PRO A 42 26.66 5.21 6.78
C PRO A 42 25.95 6.30 5.96
N ALA A 43 25.41 5.95 4.79
CA ALA A 43 24.49 6.82 4.08
C ALA A 43 23.14 6.81 4.81
N LEU A 44 22.74 7.96 5.36
CA LEU A 44 21.44 8.14 6.00
C LEU A 44 20.37 8.25 4.92
N LEU A 45 19.64 7.15 4.70
CA LEU A 45 18.76 6.94 3.56
C LEU A 45 17.43 7.68 3.71
N ALA A 46 16.89 7.73 4.94
CA ALA A 46 15.61 8.36 5.20
C ALA A 46 15.46 8.78 6.67
N GLY A 47 14.69 9.84 6.88
CA GLY A 47 14.14 10.25 8.17
C GLY A 47 12.67 10.62 7.98
N GLN A 48 11.80 9.94 8.70
CA GLN A 48 10.35 10.03 8.54
C GLN A 48 9.71 10.38 9.87
N ALA A 49 8.85 11.39 9.91
CA ALA A 49 7.89 11.53 11.00
C ALA A 49 6.79 10.46 10.89
N LEU A 50 6.79 9.48 11.79
CA LEU A 50 5.75 8.45 11.90
C LEU A 50 4.46 9.01 12.50
N SER A 51 4.60 10.01 13.36
CA SER A 51 3.48 10.67 14.04
C SER A 51 3.84 12.11 14.40
N SER A 52 3.00 12.75 15.20
CA SER A 52 3.31 14.02 15.83
C SER A 52 4.44 13.94 16.87
N SER A 53 4.84 12.74 17.29
CA SER A 53 5.82 12.55 18.36
C SER A 53 6.87 11.47 18.09
N THR A 54 6.91 10.93 16.86
CA THR A 54 7.83 9.85 16.53
C THR A 54 8.46 10.08 15.16
N VAL A 55 9.78 9.87 15.06
CA VAL A 55 10.55 9.86 13.81
C VAL A 55 11.26 8.52 13.64
N ARG A 56 11.17 7.91 12.46
CA ARG A 56 11.96 6.72 12.08
C ARG A 56 13.12 7.13 11.17
N LEU A 57 14.29 6.61 11.46
CA LEU A 57 15.52 6.81 10.70
C LEU A 57 15.98 5.48 10.13
N LEU A 58 16.48 5.51 8.91
CA LEU A 58 17.04 4.34 8.23
C LEU A 58 18.33 4.74 7.52
N TRP A 59 19.37 3.91 7.63
CA TRP A 59 20.66 4.13 6.97
C TRP A 59 21.24 2.85 6.36
N THR A 60 22.28 2.99 5.54
CA THR A 60 22.98 1.85 4.95
C THR A 60 23.84 1.15 5.98
N ALA A 61 23.93 -0.18 5.89
CA ALA A 61 24.93 -0.92 6.64
C ALA A 61 26.35 -0.63 6.09
N VAL A 62 27.31 -0.48 6.99
CA VAL A 62 28.75 -0.36 6.69
C VAL A 62 29.42 -1.68 7.09
N ALA A 63 30.22 -2.24 6.18
CA ALA A 63 30.89 -3.51 6.42
C ALA A 63 31.88 -3.39 7.60
N GLY A 64 31.82 -4.33 8.55
CA GLY A 64 32.64 -4.32 9.76
C GLY A 64 32.11 -3.44 10.89
N ALA A 65 30.97 -2.77 10.72
CA ALA A 65 30.31 -2.00 11.78
C ALA A 65 29.92 -2.89 12.98
N GLU A 66 30.39 -2.52 14.17
CA GLU A 66 29.95 -3.07 15.45
C GLU A 66 28.64 -2.41 15.89
N SER A 67 28.54 -1.09 15.70
CA SER A 67 27.35 -0.31 15.99
C SER A 67 27.26 0.98 15.18
N TYR A 68 26.12 1.65 15.31
CA TYR A 68 25.85 2.96 14.75
C TYR A 68 25.37 3.89 15.85
N ARG A 69 25.93 5.09 15.88
CA ARG A 69 25.53 6.15 16.80
C ARG A 69 24.66 7.16 16.08
N VAL A 70 23.50 7.44 16.65
CA VAL A 70 22.50 8.33 16.05
C VAL A 70 22.44 9.61 16.85
N TYR A 71 22.51 10.73 16.13
CA TYR A 71 22.47 12.06 16.70
C TYR A 71 21.19 12.78 16.29
N ARG A 72 20.51 13.41 17.25
CA ARG A 72 19.41 14.36 17.03
C ARG A 72 19.83 15.73 17.52
N ASP A 73 19.78 16.72 16.63
CA ASP A 73 20.18 18.10 16.89
C ASP A 73 21.56 18.20 17.55
N GLY A 74 22.46 17.30 17.11
CA GLY A 74 23.83 17.20 17.58
C GLY A 74 24.06 16.34 18.83
N GLN A 75 23.01 15.89 19.53
CA GLN A 75 23.11 15.03 20.71
C GLN A 75 22.95 13.54 20.37
N LEU A 76 23.78 12.69 20.97
CA LEU A 76 23.68 11.24 20.84
C LEU A 76 22.39 10.74 21.51
N ILE A 77 21.52 10.08 20.74
CA ILE A 77 20.24 9.54 21.23
C ILE A 77 20.19 8.01 21.22
N ALA A 78 21.05 7.35 20.44
CA ALA A 78 21.13 5.90 20.40
C ALA A 78 22.52 5.43 19.96
N ASP A 79 22.94 4.26 20.45
CA ASP A 79 24.09 3.48 19.97
C ASP A 79 23.62 2.03 19.83
N GLN A 80 23.58 1.52 18.59
CA GLN A 80 22.91 0.25 18.30
C GLN A 80 23.51 -0.49 17.10
N PRO A 81 23.42 -1.83 17.04
CA PRO A 81 23.96 -2.61 15.92
C PRO A 81 23.10 -2.54 14.66
N GLY A 82 21.83 -2.13 14.78
CA GLY A 82 20.88 -2.08 13.68
C GLY A 82 20.92 -0.78 12.88
N THR A 83 20.41 -0.82 11.65
CA THR A 83 20.39 0.33 10.73
C THR A 83 19.07 1.12 10.72
N LEU A 84 18.21 0.88 11.71
CA LEU A 84 16.91 1.52 11.86
C LEU A 84 16.73 1.98 13.30
N LEU A 85 16.31 3.23 13.49
CA LEU A 85 15.91 3.76 14.80
C LEU A 85 14.51 4.36 14.72
N GLU A 86 13.70 4.15 15.75
CA GLU A 86 12.50 4.95 16.01
C GLU A 86 12.73 5.83 17.23
N ASP A 87 12.82 7.12 16.99
CA ASP A 87 12.94 8.15 18.01
C ASP A 87 11.55 8.67 18.39
N THR A 88 11.18 8.53 19.66
CA THR A 88 9.82 8.78 20.19
C THR A 88 9.83 9.90 21.22
N GLY A 89 8.65 10.44 21.56
CA GLY A 89 8.51 11.52 22.55
C GLY A 89 8.86 12.91 22.02
N LEU A 90 8.84 13.08 20.70
CA LEU A 90 9.08 14.35 20.02
C LEU A 90 7.88 15.30 20.15
N ALA A 91 8.12 16.60 19.98
CA ALA A 91 7.06 17.60 19.89
C ALA A 91 6.48 17.62 18.48
N ALA A 92 5.18 17.92 18.34
CA ALA A 92 4.48 18.02 17.05
C ALA A 92 4.94 19.21 16.22
N THR A 93 4.81 19.13 14.88
CA THR A 93 5.20 20.21 13.95
C THR A 93 6.61 20.78 14.17
N THR A 94 7.51 19.97 14.72
CA THR A 94 8.83 20.38 15.15
C THR A 94 9.87 19.78 14.21
N THR A 95 10.78 20.63 13.76
CA THR A 95 11.89 20.23 12.90
C THR A 95 13.02 19.65 13.74
N TYR A 96 13.45 18.43 13.40
CA TYR A 96 14.57 17.73 14.00
C TYR A 96 15.61 17.41 12.93
N ARG A 97 16.89 17.55 13.27
CA ARG A 97 18.01 17.20 12.41
C ARG A 97 18.69 15.92 12.90
N TYR A 98 18.83 14.93 12.03
CA TYR A 98 19.43 13.65 12.36
C TYR A 98 20.70 13.38 11.56
N GLU A 99 21.70 12.78 12.21
CA GLU A 99 22.98 12.37 11.63
C GLU A 99 23.37 11.01 12.24
N VAL A 100 24.08 10.16 11.49
CA VAL A 100 24.50 8.84 11.97
C VAL A 100 25.98 8.62 11.71
N THR A 101 26.66 7.94 12.62
CA THR A 101 28.05 7.48 12.48
C THR A 101 28.11 5.96 12.59
N THR A 102 29.21 5.37 12.12
CA THR A 102 29.53 3.96 12.28
C THR A 102 30.67 3.78 13.27
N VAL A 103 30.63 2.72 14.07
CA VAL A 103 31.70 2.32 15.00
C VAL A 103 32.32 1.00 14.54
N ILE A 104 33.64 0.97 14.33
CA ILE A 104 34.42 -0.23 13.99
C ILE A 104 35.66 -0.29 14.90
N GLY A 105 35.87 -1.39 15.63
CA GLY A 105 37.02 -1.54 16.52
C GLY A 105 37.08 -0.45 17.60
N GLY A 106 35.93 0.03 18.06
CA GLY A 106 35.83 1.16 18.99
C GLY A 106 36.12 2.56 18.41
N VAL A 107 36.41 2.67 17.11
CA VAL A 107 36.64 3.96 16.41
C VAL A 107 35.34 4.41 15.74
N GLU A 108 34.93 5.65 15.97
CA GLU A 108 33.73 6.25 15.38
C GLU A 108 34.07 7.03 14.10
N SER A 109 33.25 6.86 13.06
CA SER A 109 33.37 7.60 11.80
C SER A 109 33.05 9.09 11.95
N VAL A 110 33.34 9.87 10.91
CA VAL A 110 32.68 11.19 10.74
C VAL A 110 31.15 11.01 10.63
N ARG A 111 30.38 12.08 10.89
CA ARG A 111 28.91 12.05 10.77
C ARG A 111 28.45 11.98 9.31
N SER A 112 27.35 11.27 9.07
CA SER A 112 26.65 11.26 7.79
C SER A 112 26.19 12.66 7.37
N ALA A 113 25.77 12.80 6.11
CA ALA A 113 24.93 13.93 5.72
C ALA A 113 23.66 13.97 6.61
N PRO A 114 23.19 15.16 6.99
CA PRO A 114 22.04 15.31 7.87
C PRO A 114 20.73 15.04 7.13
N VAL A 115 19.76 14.46 7.84
CA VAL A 115 18.36 14.44 7.40
C VAL A 115 17.53 15.32 8.33
N VAL A 116 16.74 16.21 7.73
CA VAL A 116 15.81 17.08 8.45
C VAL A 116 14.42 16.50 8.36
N VAL A 117 13.78 16.31 9.51
CA VAL A 117 12.45 15.71 9.62
C VAL A 117 11.56 16.62 10.42
N VAL A 118 10.37 16.93 9.90
CA VAL A 118 9.35 17.68 10.64
C VAL A 118 8.32 16.69 11.15
N THR A 119 8.13 16.62 12.46
CA THR A 119 7.07 15.80 13.06
C THR A 119 5.70 16.25 12.59
N GLN A 120 4.75 15.32 12.52
CA GLN A 120 3.42 15.62 11.98
C GLN A 120 2.65 16.59 12.89
N VAL A 121 1.56 17.16 12.37
CA VAL A 121 0.59 17.87 13.21
C VAL A 121 0.05 16.91 14.25
N GLN A 122 -0.13 17.39 15.49
CA GLN A 122 -0.82 16.62 16.49
C GLN A 122 -2.27 16.42 16.04
N ASP A 123 -2.62 15.17 15.72
CA ASP A 123 -4.00 14.81 15.43
C ASP A 123 -4.90 15.27 16.59
N PRO A 124 -6.05 15.89 16.31
CA PRO A 124 -6.95 16.33 17.37
C PRO A 124 -7.34 15.12 18.22
N THR A 125 -7.00 15.14 19.50
CA THR A 125 -7.16 13.99 20.40
C THR A 125 -8.62 13.69 20.76
N THR A 126 -9.56 14.51 20.30
CA THR A 126 -10.99 14.33 20.54
C THR A 126 -11.59 13.46 19.43
N VAL A 127 -11.97 12.24 19.79
CA VAL A 127 -12.70 11.33 18.90
C VAL A 127 -14.11 11.85 18.58
N PRO A 128 -14.75 11.37 17.49
CA PRO A 128 -16.16 11.65 17.19
C PRO A 128 -17.12 11.32 18.34
N THR A 129 -18.25 12.02 18.40
CA THR A 129 -19.35 11.63 19.30
C THR A 129 -20.01 10.33 18.85
N ALA A 130 -20.61 9.59 19.79
CA ALA A 130 -21.46 8.45 19.44
C ALA A 130 -22.64 8.91 18.56
N PRO A 131 -23.11 8.08 17.59
CA PRO A 131 -24.38 8.32 16.93
C PRO A 131 -25.52 8.33 17.97
N THR A 132 -26.60 9.07 17.70
CA THR A 132 -27.80 9.08 18.56
C THR A 132 -29.03 8.59 17.81
N ASN A 133 -30.11 8.27 18.52
CA ASN A 133 -31.38 7.80 17.94
C ASN A 133 -31.23 6.58 17.00
N LEU A 134 -30.35 5.64 17.36
CA LEU A 134 -30.22 4.39 16.63
C LEU A 134 -31.52 3.58 16.76
N THR A 135 -32.16 3.31 15.62
CA THR A 135 -33.47 2.66 15.51
C THR A 135 -33.44 1.58 14.44
N SER A 136 -34.33 0.59 14.56
CA SER A 136 -34.51 -0.48 13.58
C SER A 136 -35.89 -0.42 12.93
N SER A 137 -35.97 -0.70 11.64
CA SER A 137 -37.21 -0.77 10.87
C SER A 137 -37.11 -1.83 9.76
N SER A 138 -38.20 -2.04 9.00
CA SER A 138 -38.24 -2.97 7.84
C SER A 138 -37.74 -4.39 8.15
N LEU A 139 -38.08 -4.91 9.33
CA LEU A 139 -37.63 -6.22 9.81
C LEU A 139 -38.25 -7.38 9.00
N THR A 140 -37.40 -8.25 8.46
CA THR A 140 -37.77 -9.48 7.75
C THR A 140 -37.20 -10.71 8.47
N SER A 141 -37.29 -11.89 7.85
CA SER A 141 -36.59 -13.10 8.32
C SER A 141 -35.09 -13.06 8.08
N SER A 142 -34.59 -12.19 7.19
CA SER A 142 -33.18 -12.16 6.78
C SER A 142 -32.54 -10.77 6.75
N SER A 143 -33.26 -9.73 7.15
CA SER A 143 -32.77 -8.36 7.11
C SER A 143 -33.43 -7.41 8.11
N VAL A 144 -32.73 -6.31 8.41
CA VAL A 144 -33.24 -5.17 9.18
C VAL A 144 -32.60 -3.87 8.68
N LYS A 145 -33.37 -2.78 8.63
CA LYS A 145 -32.86 -1.44 8.35
C LYS A 145 -32.54 -0.72 9.65
N LEU A 146 -31.30 -0.25 9.78
CA LEU A 146 -30.80 0.59 10.87
C LEU A 146 -30.78 2.06 10.43
N THR A 147 -31.18 2.97 11.31
CA THR A 147 -31.16 4.42 11.09
C THR A 147 -30.68 5.13 12.34
N TRP A 148 -29.87 6.18 12.19
CA TRP A 148 -29.35 6.98 13.31
C TRP A 148 -29.26 8.47 12.95
N THR A 149 -28.98 9.30 13.96
CA THR A 149 -28.68 10.72 13.83
C THR A 149 -27.17 10.94 13.71
N LYS A 150 -26.77 11.93 12.90
CA LYS A 150 -25.37 12.20 12.57
C LYS A 150 -24.55 12.62 13.80
N SER A 151 -23.34 12.07 13.95
CA SER A 151 -22.35 12.45 14.96
C SER A 151 -21.65 13.78 14.65
N THR A 152 -20.92 14.33 15.63
CA THR A 152 -20.04 15.50 15.47
C THR A 152 -18.57 15.12 15.70
N SER A 153 -17.65 15.82 15.04
CA SER A 153 -16.20 15.76 15.26
C SER A 153 -15.57 17.09 14.84
N VAL A 154 -14.51 17.51 15.52
CA VAL A 154 -13.69 18.66 15.13
C VAL A 154 -12.99 18.43 13.78
N ALA A 155 -12.70 17.16 13.45
CA ALA A 155 -12.08 16.76 12.19
C ALA A 155 -13.12 16.39 11.11
N LYS A 156 -14.43 16.65 11.33
CA LYS A 156 -15.55 16.26 10.44
C LYS A 156 -15.73 14.74 10.31
N ILE A 157 -16.98 14.28 10.34
CA ILE A 157 -17.33 12.86 10.13
C ILE A 157 -17.15 12.47 8.66
N THR A 158 -16.38 11.41 8.41
CA THR A 158 -16.22 10.78 7.08
C THR A 158 -17.22 9.65 6.87
N GLY A 159 -17.58 8.93 7.94
CA GLY A 159 -18.55 7.83 7.84
C GLY A 159 -18.86 7.11 9.15
N TYR A 160 -19.44 5.91 9.03
CA TYR A 160 -19.77 5.05 10.17
C TYR A 160 -19.31 3.62 9.94
N ARG A 161 -18.88 2.94 11.01
CA ARG A 161 -18.65 1.49 11.07
C ARG A 161 -19.88 0.81 11.64
N ILE A 162 -20.35 -0.24 10.97
CA ILE A 162 -21.52 -1.02 11.39
C ILE A 162 -21.00 -2.38 11.85
N LEU A 163 -21.24 -2.70 13.11
CA LEU A 163 -20.81 -3.95 13.73
C LEU A 163 -22.01 -4.81 14.11
N ARG A 164 -21.79 -6.13 14.11
CA ARG A 164 -22.79 -7.16 14.41
C ARG A 164 -22.18 -8.30 15.22
N GLY A 165 -22.94 -8.87 16.13
CA GLY A 165 -22.60 -10.08 16.86
C GLY A 165 -23.80 -10.70 17.57
N PRO A 166 -23.60 -11.73 18.41
CA PRO A 166 -24.69 -12.28 19.20
C PRO A 166 -25.21 -11.27 20.22
N VAL A 167 -26.50 -11.36 20.56
CA VAL A 167 -27.13 -10.48 21.55
C VAL A 167 -26.37 -10.52 22.88
N GLY A 168 -26.10 -9.35 23.47
CA GLY A 168 -25.36 -9.23 24.73
C GLY A 168 -23.83 -9.32 24.62
N ALA A 169 -23.28 -9.54 23.42
CA ALA A 169 -21.83 -9.50 23.22
C ALA A 169 -21.25 -8.09 23.46
N PRO A 170 -20.08 -7.96 24.11
CA PRO A 170 -19.37 -6.69 24.22
C PRO A 170 -19.10 -6.05 22.85
N VAL A 171 -19.17 -4.73 22.75
CA VAL A 171 -18.99 -3.99 21.48
C VAL A 171 -17.68 -4.36 20.78
N GLU A 172 -16.60 -4.53 21.54
CA GLU A 172 -15.27 -4.86 21.01
C GLU A 172 -15.17 -6.29 20.44
N SER A 173 -16.14 -7.16 20.76
CA SER A 173 -16.22 -8.52 20.19
C SER A 173 -17.13 -8.60 18.95
N LEU A 174 -17.82 -7.50 18.60
CA LEU A 174 -18.68 -7.44 17.43
C LEU A 174 -17.83 -7.36 16.17
N VAL A 175 -18.28 -8.03 15.11
CA VAL A 175 -17.61 -8.03 13.82
C VAL A 175 -18.13 -6.85 13.01
N GLN A 176 -17.22 -6.04 12.45
CA GLN A 176 -17.60 -5.03 11.47
C GLN A 176 -18.12 -5.72 10.20
N ILE A 177 -19.35 -5.41 9.80
CA ILE A 177 -20.01 -5.98 8.62
C ILE A 177 -20.15 -4.99 7.47
N ALA A 178 -20.00 -3.69 7.73
CA ALA A 178 -20.05 -2.65 6.72
C ALA A 178 -19.48 -1.31 7.21
N THR A 179 -19.26 -0.40 6.26
CA THR A 179 -19.05 1.03 6.49
C THR A 179 -20.03 1.86 5.65
N THR A 180 -20.46 3.03 6.11
CA THR A 180 -21.19 4.01 5.30
C THR A 180 -20.39 5.29 5.10
N ASP A 181 -20.35 5.83 3.88
CA ASP A 181 -19.61 7.06 3.52
C ASP A 181 -20.47 8.32 3.70
N GLY A 182 -20.99 8.51 4.91
CA GLY A 182 -21.83 9.66 5.28
C GLY A 182 -23.33 9.37 5.48
N PRO A 183 -23.99 8.44 4.76
CA PRO A 183 -25.36 8.06 5.06
C PRO A 183 -25.54 7.58 6.51
N THR A 184 -26.61 8.03 7.16
CA THR A 184 -26.97 7.65 8.53
C THR A 184 -27.99 6.51 8.59
N SER A 185 -27.89 5.60 7.62
CA SER A 185 -28.73 4.41 7.55
C SER A 185 -27.99 3.25 6.89
N TYR A 186 -28.29 2.02 7.29
CA TYR A 186 -27.75 0.81 6.69
C TYR A 186 -28.76 -0.34 6.78
N THR A 187 -28.94 -1.11 5.71
CA THR A 187 -29.76 -2.32 5.73
C THR A 187 -28.86 -3.53 5.91
N ALA A 188 -28.87 -4.12 7.10
CA ALA A 188 -28.21 -5.39 7.38
C ALA A 188 -29.04 -6.51 6.73
N SER A 189 -28.41 -7.30 5.86
CA SER A 189 -29.02 -8.43 5.15
C SER A 189 -28.31 -9.75 5.50
N LYS A 190 -28.77 -10.87 4.92
CA LYS A 190 -28.19 -12.20 5.10
C LYS A 190 -28.07 -12.60 6.58
N LEU A 191 -29.10 -12.27 7.32
CA LEU A 191 -29.27 -12.68 8.70
C LEU A 191 -29.98 -14.04 8.72
N PHE A 192 -29.56 -14.93 9.61
CA PHE A 192 -30.35 -16.12 9.91
C PHE A 192 -31.69 -15.73 10.54
N ALA A 193 -32.74 -16.47 10.17
CA ALA A 193 -34.09 -16.34 10.67
C ALA A 193 -34.20 -16.74 12.15
N ASN A 194 -35.16 -16.13 12.84
CA ASN A 194 -35.43 -16.37 14.26
C ASN A 194 -34.18 -16.28 15.16
N ARG A 195 -33.27 -15.35 14.85
CA ARG A 195 -32.01 -15.16 15.60
C ARG A 195 -31.88 -13.73 16.10
N ALA A 196 -31.47 -13.61 17.36
CA ALA A 196 -31.19 -12.34 18.00
C ALA A 196 -29.76 -11.88 17.67
N TYR A 197 -29.62 -10.63 17.24
CA TYR A 197 -28.36 -9.97 16.94
C TYR A 197 -28.19 -8.71 17.78
N GLN A 198 -26.95 -8.45 18.19
CA GLN A 198 -26.50 -7.15 18.67
C GLN A 198 -25.91 -6.39 17.48
N PHE A 199 -26.42 -5.19 17.21
CA PHE A 199 -25.80 -4.24 16.29
C PHE A 199 -25.16 -3.08 17.06
N ALA A 200 -24.09 -2.53 16.50
CA ALA A 200 -23.44 -1.31 16.96
C ALA A 200 -23.06 -0.41 15.79
N VAL A 201 -23.11 0.90 15.99
CA VAL A 201 -22.70 1.91 15.01
C VAL A 201 -21.70 2.87 15.65
N ARG A 202 -20.53 3.04 15.04
CA ARG A 202 -19.47 3.97 15.49
C ARG A 202 -19.17 4.99 14.40
N ALA A 203 -19.03 6.25 14.76
CA ALA A 203 -18.63 7.29 13.81
C ALA A 203 -17.12 7.30 13.59
N VAL A 204 -16.70 7.64 12.37
CA VAL A 204 -15.30 7.80 11.95
C VAL A 204 -15.13 9.22 11.40
N ASP A 205 -14.08 9.93 11.82
CA ASP A 205 -13.71 11.21 11.21
C ASP A 205 -12.63 11.10 10.14
N VAL A 206 -12.33 12.21 9.47
CA VAL A 206 -11.33 12.23 8.37
C VAL A 206 -9.90 12.00 8.86
N ALA A 207 -9.65 12.13 10.17
CA ALA A 207 -8.37 11.78 10.79
C ALA A 207 -8.29 10.27 11.11
N GLY A 208 -9.36 9.50 10.87
CA GLY A 208 -9.44 8.07 11.14
C GLY A 208 -9.82 7.72 12.58
N HIS A 209 -10.13 8.71 13.43
CA HIS A 209 -10.54 8.45 14.80
C HIS A 209 -11.93 7.82 14.86
N VAL A 210 -12.09 6.85 15.75
CA VAL A 210 -13.35 6.11 15.92
C VAL A 210 -14.01 6.47 17.24
N GLY A 211 -15.19 7.07 17.17
CA GLY A 211 -15.98 7.47 18.34
C GLY A 211 -16.58 6.28 19.10
N PRO A 212 -17.24 6.51 20.25
CA PRO A 212 -17.98 5.49 20.97
C PRO A 212 -19.16 4.94 20.15
N ALA A 213 -19.67 3.76 20.52
CA ALA A 213 -20.75 3.09 19.80
C ALA A 213 -22.16 3.43 20.33
N ALA A 214 -23.13 3.49 19.42
CA ALA A 214 -24.54 3.31 19.74
C ALA A 214 -24.95 1.86 19.42
N THR A 215 -25.77 1.23 20.27
CA THR A 215 -26.10 -0.20 20.16
C THR A 215 -27.60 -0.47 20.13
N ILE A 216 -28.04 -1.50 19.40
CA ILE A 216 -29.42 -1.97 19.37
C ILE A 216 -29.47 -3.50 19.21
N ALA A 217 -30.38 -4.16 19.92
CA ALA A 217 -30.64 -5.59 19.76
C ALA A 217 -31.87 -5.82 18.88
N VAL A 218 -31.79 -6.77 17.95
CA VAL A 218 -32.87 -7.08 16.99
C VAL A 218 -32.97 -8.59 16.81
N THR A 219 -34.19 -9.13 16.86
CA THR A 219 -34.48 -10.54 16.53
C THR A 219 -35.18 -10.62 15.18
N THR A 220 -34.63 -11.38 14.23
CA THR A 220 -35.23 -11.61 12.91
C THR A 220 -36.50 -12.45 13.01
N LYS A 221 -37.39 -12.32 12.00
CA LYS A 221 -38.60 -13.15 11.91
C LYS A 221 -38.25 -14.61 11.56
N THR A 222 -39.20 -15.52 11.76
CA THR A 222 -39.10 -16.91 11.27
C THR A 222 -39.16 -16.95 9.74
N SER A 223 -38.50 -17.93 9.13
CA SER A 223 -38.61 -18.24 7.70
C SER A 223 -39.53 -19.43 7.47
N SER A 224 -40.15 -19.51 6.29
CA SER A 224 -40.88 -20.69 5.80
C SER A 224 -40.13 -21.44 4.70
N ASP A 225 -38.91 -21.00 4.37
CA ASP A 225 -38.09 -21.60 3.32
C ASP A 225 -37.43 -22.90 3.79
N THR A 226 -37.58 -23.96 3.01
CA THR A 226 -37.04 -25.30 3.25
C THR A 226 -36.08 -25.76 2.15
N SER A 227 -35.78 -24.91 1.16
CA SER A 227 -34.96 -25.29 0.01
C SER A 227 -33.50 -24.99 0.31
N ALA A 228 -32.63 -26.00 0.19
CA ALA A 228 -31.21 -25.79 0.37
C ALA A 228 -30.60 -24.95 -0.77
N PRO A 229 -29.58 -24.10 -0.48
CA PRO A 229 -28.86 -23.39 -1.52
C PRO A 229 -28.05 -24.35 -2.40
N SER A 230 -27.63 -23.85 -3.56
CA SER A 230 -26.72 -24.57 -4.45
C SER A 230 -25.38 -24.83 -3.75
N ALA A 231 -24.80 -26.00 -3.98
CA ALA A 231 -23.49 -26.33 -3.43
C ALA A 231 -22.39 -25.44 -4.00
N VAL A 232 -21.34 -25.24 -3.21
CA VAL A 232 -20.10 -24.59 -3.66
C VAL A 232 -19.43 -25.47 -4.73
N SER A 233 -18.79 -24.85 -5.73
CA SER A 233 -18.06 -25.60 -6.74
C SER A 233 -16.85 -26.33 -6.16
N ASN A 234 -16.73 -27.63 -6.46
CA ASN A 234 -15.61 -28.48 -6.04
C ASN A 234 -14.23 -27.97 -6.49
N THR A 235 -14.16 -27.31 -7.65
CA THR A 235 -12.90 -26.79 -8.20
C THR A 235 -12.46 -25.48 -7.56
N SER A 236 -13.37 -24.82 -6.82
CA SER A 236 -13.09 -23.52 -6.20
C SER A 236 -12.41 -23.64 -4.84
N VAL A 237 -12.46 -24.81 -4.19
CA VAL A 237 -11.86 -25.01 -2.87
C VAL A 237 -10.35 -25.20 -2.99
N VAL A 238 -9.61 -24.36 -2.26
CA VAL A 238 -8.14 -24.36 -2.18
C VAL A 238 -7.74 -24.40 -0.71
N VAL A 239 -6.75 -25.23 -0.37
CA VAL A 239 -6.14 -25.31 0.96
C VAL A 239 -4.68 -24.91 0.83
N ARG A 240 -4.25 -23.89 1.59
CA ARG A 240 -2.89 -23.35 1.58
C ARG A 240 -2.27 -23.54 2.95
N ARG A 241 -1.00 -23.93 2.97
CA ARG A 241 -0.20 -24.00 4.20
C ARG A 241 0.28 -22.61 4.62
N TYR A 242 0.20 -22.32 5.92
CA TYR A 242 0.68 -21.06 6.48
C TYR A 242 1.77 -21.27 7.54
N SER A 243 1.49 -22.12 8.52
CA SER A 243 2.46 -22.56 9.54
C SER A 243 2.26 -24.04 9.86
N ASP A 244 3.17 -24.59 10.65
CA ASP A 244 3.11 -25.95 11.17
C ASP A 244 1.83 -26.24 12.00
N SER A 245 1.13 -25.19 12.44
CA SER A 245 -0.13 -25.29 13.18
C SER A 245 -1.32 -24.64 12.47
N ARG A 246 -1.20 -24.25 11.20
CA ARG A 246 -2.26 -23.52 10.48
C ARG A 246 -2.36 -23.84 9.00
N LEU A 247 -3.59 -24.10 8.57
CA LEU A 247 -4.00 -24.16 7.17
C LEU A 247 -5.06 -23.10 6.87
N ASP A 248 -4.94 -22.48 5.71
CA ASP A 248 -5.88 -21.47 5.22
C ASP A 248 -6.71 -22.04 4.07
N ILE A 249 -8.02 -21.99 4.21
CA ILE A 249 -8.98 -22.55 3.27
C ILE A 249 -9.68 -21.40 2.56
N THR A 250 -9.77 -21.46 1.23
CA THR A 250 -10.54 -20.50 0.43
C THR A 250 -11.49 -21.24 -0.52
N TRP A 251 -12.64 -20.65 -0.84
CA TRP A 251 -13.62 -21.24 -1.76
C TRP A 251 -14.31 -20.18 -2.64
N GLY A 252 -15.04 -20.63 -3.66
CA GLY A 252 -15.89 -19.79 -4.50
C GLY A 252 -17.28 -19.59 -3.91
N ALA A 253 -17.99 -18.55 -4.34
CA ALA A 253 -19.37 -18.34 -3.90
C ALA A 253 -20.30 -19.45 -4.44
N SER A 254 -21.35 -19.77 -3.68
CA SER A 254 -22.52 -20.46 -4.24
C SER A 254 -23.25 -19.53 -5.22
N SER A 255 -23.95 -20.13 -6.20
CA SER A 255 -24.76 -19.40 -7.17
C SER A 255 -26.12 -18.95 -6.62
N SER A 256 -26.51 -19.40 -5.42
CA SER A 256 -27.73 -18.95 -4.74
C SER A 256 -27.56 -17.54 -4.16
N SER A 257 -28.61 -16.72 -4.23
CA SER A 257 -28.59 -15.31 -3.79
C SER A 257 -28.94 -15.10 -2.31
N ASP A 258 -29.47 -16.11 -1.64
CA ASP A 258 -29.99 -16.11 -0.26
C ASP A 258 -29.00 -16.66 0.79
N VAL A 259 -27.77 -16.98 0.36
CA VAL A 259 -26.70 -17.50 1.21
C VAL A 259 -26.39 -16.53 2.35
N ALA A 260 -26.53 -17.02 3.58
CA ALA A 260 -26.23 -16.29 4.82
C ALA A 260 -24.93 -16.75 5.51
N GLY A 261 -24.37 -17.88 5.09
CA GLY A 261 -23.11 -18.39 5.62
C GLY A 261 -22.48 -19.53 4.83
N TYR A 262 -21.31 -19.94 5.28
CA TYR A 262 -20.63 -21.16 4.82
C TYR A 262 -20.17 -22.00 5.99
N GLN A 263 -20.46 -23.29 5.95
CA GLN A 263 -20.01 -24.25 6.94
C GLN A 263 -18.69 -24.91 6.48
N VAL A 264 -17.70 -24.93 7.38
CA VAL A 264 -16.36 -25.48 7.13
C VAL A 264 -16.19 -26.77 7.91
N TYR A 265 -15.91 -27.86 7.20
CA TYR A 265 -15.71 -29.18 7.80
C TYR A 265 -14.26 -29.60 7.68
N ARG A 266 -13.66 -30.05 8.79
CA ARG A 266 -12.36 -30.73 8.83
C ARG A 266 -12.56 -32.19 9.18
N ASN A 267 -12.05 -33.09 8.33
CA ASN A 267 -12.18 -34.55 8.51
C ASN A 267 -13.64 -34.97 8.78
N ASN A 268 -14.57 -34.34 8.04
CA ASN A 268 -16.03 -34.50 8.15
C ASN A 268 -16.68 -33.98 9.46
N VAL A 269 -15.95 -33.25 10.31
CA VAL A 269 -16.50 -32.58 11.49
C VAL A 269 -16.65 -31.08 11.21
N LEU A 270 -17.82 -30.51 11.51
CA LEU A 270 -18.06 -29.06 11.42
C LEU A 270 -17.18 -28.34 12.44
N ILE A 271 -16.32 -27.44 11.97
CA ILE A 271 -15.43 -26.65 12.84
C ILE A 271 -15.77 -25.16 12.87
N ALA A 272 -16.49 -24.66 11.86
CA ALA A 272 -16.91 -23.26 11.81
C ALA A 272 -18.11 -23.03 10.90
N THR A 273 -18.86 -21.96 11.21
CA THR A 273 -19.81 -21.31 10.30
C THR A 273 -19.33 -19.89 10.06
N VAL A 274 -18.98 -19.56 8.83
CA VAL A 274 -18.55 -18.22 8.41
C VAL A 274 -19.79 -17.43 8.00
N GLU A 275 -20.07 -16.33 8.69
CA GLU A 275 -21.19 -15.42 8.44
C GLU A 275 -20.69 -14.06 7.93
N GLU A 276 -21.57 -13.05 7.77
CA GLU A 276 -21.16 -11.69 7.37
C GLU A 276 -20.05 -11.07 8.28
N PRO A 277 -19.01 -10.40 7.71
CA PRO A 277 -18.76 -10.23 6.28
C PRO A 277 -18.49 -11.59 5.63
N LEU A 278 -19.22 -11.95 4.56
CA LEU A 278 -19.21 -13.30 3.97
C LEU A 278 -17.90 -13.60 3.23
N ARG A 279 -16.83 -13.71 4.01
CA ARG A 279 -15.50 -14.10 3.59
C ARG A 279 -15.60 -15.52 3.08
N LYS A 280 -15.09 -15.76 1.87
CA LYS A 280 -14.98 -17.12 1.33
C LYS A 280 -13.66 -17.76 1.76
N THR A 281 -13.32 -17.56 3.04
CA THR A 281 -12.08 -17.99 3.66
C THR A 281 -12.27 -18.43 5.10
N TYR A 282 -11.36 -19.29 5.56
CA TYR A 282 -11.25 -19.71 6.94
C TYR A 282 -9.80 -20.08 7.28
N SER A 283 -9.30 -19.65 8.45
CA SER A 283 -8.01 -20.10 8.99
C SER A 283 -8.26 -21.13 10.07
N ASP A 284 -7.79 -22.34 9.82
CA ASP A 284 -7.85 -23.42 10.78
C ASP A 284 -6.53 -23.49 11.56
N ASN A 285 -6.59 -23.09 12.83
CA ASN A 285 -5.45 -22.96 13.73
C ASN A 285 -5.36 -24.16 14.71
N GLY A 286 -4.24 -24.28 15.41
CA GLY A 286 -4.03 -25.32 16.43
C GLY A 286 -3.85 -26.72 15.84
N LEU A 287 -3.42 -26.80 14.57
CA LEU A 287 -3.13 -28.06 13.90
C LEU A 287 -1.80 -28.66 14.36
N SER A 288 -1.61 -29.95 14.11
CA SER A 288 -0.35 -30.64 14.37
C SER A 288 0.62 -30.47 13.19
N PRO A 289 1.94 -30.30 13.43
CA PRO A 289 2.95 -30.26 12.38
C PRO A 289 2.96 -31.51 11.49
N SER A 290 3.39 -31.36 10.24
CA SER A 290 3.53 -32.46 9.26
C SER A 290 2.30 -33.37 9.14
N THR A 291 1.09 -32.82 9.33
CA THR A 291 -0.16 -33.58 9.40
C THR A 291 -1.11 -33.16 8.28
N SER A 292 -1.74 -34.15 7.65
CA SER A 292 -2.71 -33.95 6.58
C SER A 292 -4.13 -33.83 7.12
N TYR A 293 -4.86 -32.84 6.64
CA TYR A 293 -6.27 -32.59 6.96
C TYR A 293 -7.09 -32.47 5.68
N THR A 294 -8.33 -32.94 5.72
CA THR A 294 -9.27 -32.84 4.57
C THR A 294 -10.40 -31.87 4.89
N TYR A 295 -10.60 -30.90 4.00
CA TYR A 295 -11.61 -29.85 4.14
C TYR A 295 -12.76 -30.00 3.15
N ARG A 296 -13.97 -29.70 3.59
CA ARG A 296 -15.19 -29.62 2.77
C ARG A 296 -16.00 -28.40 3.17
N ILE A 297 -16.67 -27.79 2.20
CA ILE A 297 -17.47 -26.59 2.39
C ILE A 297 -18.94 -26.88 2.04
N ALA A 298 -19.89 -26.33 2.79
CA ALA A 298 -21.29 -26.22 2.40
C ALA A 298 -21.75 -24.76 2.48
N ALA A 299 -22.67 -24.36 1.60
CA ALA A 299 -23.37 -23.09 1.71
C ALA A 299 -24.58 -23.26 2.64
N VAL A 300 -24.92 -22.23 3.40
CA VAL A 300 -26.13 -22.17 4.22
C VAL A 300 -26.89 -20.88 3.93
N ASP A 301 -28.21 -20.99 3.75
CA ASP A 301 -29.09 -19.85 3.48
C ASP A 301 -29.54 -19.14 4.77
N SER A 302 -30.35 -18.08 4.62
CA SER A 302 -30.90 -17.33 5.76
C SER A 302 -31.94 -18.10 6.58
N ALA A 303 -32.53 -19.18 6.05
CA ALA A 303 -33.45 -20.04 6.79
C ALA A 303 -32.72 -21.13 7.61
N GLY A 304 -31.44 -21.38 7.29
CA GLY A 304 -30.62 -22.41 7.90
C GLY A 304 -30.52 -23.69 7.10
N ASN A 305 -31.02 -23.74 5.85
CA ASN A 305 -30.89 -24.93 5.00
C ASN A 305 -29.45 -25.04 4.48
N VAL A 306 -28.90 -26.26 4.48
CA VAL A 306 -27.49 -26.53 4.15
C VAL A 306 -27.39 -27.26 2.82
N SER A 307 -26.50 -26.80 1.93
CA SER A 307 -26.23 -27.45 0.65
C SER A 307 -25.54 -28.81 0.80
N ALA A 308 -25.41 -29.56 -0.29
CA ALA A 308 -24.44 -30.66 -0.35
C ALA A 308 -23.00 -30.15 -0.10
N LEU A 309 -22.17 -30.99 0.52
CA LEU A 309 -20.75 -30.72 0.74
C LEU A 309 -19.94 -30.79 -0.55
N THR A 310 -18.89 -30.00 -0.64
CA THR A 310 -17.86 -30.20 -1.68
C THR A 310 -17.15 -31.55 -1.52
N SER A 311 -16.47 -31.97 -2.59
CA SER A 311 -15.43 -33.00 -2.50
C SER A 311 -14.33 -32.54 -1.53
N GLY A 312 -13.71 -33.52 -0.86
CA GLY A 312 -12.65 -33.25 0.09
C GLY A 312 -11.41 -32.69 -0.59
N LYS A 313 -10.88 -31.58 -0.08
CA LYS A 313 -9.56 -31.05 -0.45
C LYS A 313 -8.57 -31.26 0.69
N THR A 314 -7.47 -31.93 0.41
CA THR A 314 -6.44 -32.22 1.40
C THR A 314 -5.35 -31.14 1.37
N GLY A 315 -4.91 -30.73 2.56
CA GLY A 315 -3.70 -29.94 2.76
C GLY A 315 -2.90 -30.48 3.94
N SER A 316 -1.59 -30.27 3.92
CA SER A 316 -0.69 -30.71 5.00
C SER A 316 0.02 -29.51 5.60
N THR A 317 0.07 -29.47 6.92
CA THR A 317 0.93 -28.52 7.64
C THR A 317 2.40 -28.85 7.34
N PRO A 318 3.28 -27.83 7.24
CA PRO A 318 4.71 -28.06 7.14
C PRO A 318 5.29 -28.61 8.46
N ALA A 319 6.56 -29.02 8.41
CA ALA A 319 7.31 -29.34 9.62
C ALA A 319 7.52 -28.09 10.49
N ALA A 320 7.63 -28.30 11.79
CA ALA A 320 7.92 -27.22 12.74
C ALA A 320 9.21 -26.46 12.35
N GLY A 321 9.16 -25.13 12.45
CA GLY A 321 10.27 -24.25 12.08
C GLY A 321 10.44 -24.00 10.57
N THR A 322 9.53 -24.49 9.71
CA THR A 322 9.58 -24.18 8.27
C THR A 322 9.24 -22.71 8.02
N VAL A 323 10.20 -21.95 7.50
CA VAL A 323 9.96 -20.56 7.05
C VAL A 323 9.27 -20.59 5.68
N LEU A 324 8.27 -19.74 5.52
CA LEU A 324 7.53 -19.53 4.29
C LEU A 324 7.41 -18.02 4.05
N VAL A 325 7.57 -17.58 2.80
CA VAL A 325 7.15 -16.24 2.38
C VAL A 325 5.63 -16.23 2.30
N THR A 326 4.98 -15.55 3.24
CA THR A 326 3.52 -15.51 3.38
C THR A 326 2.89 -14.35 2.61
N ARG A 327 3.68 -13.33 2.29
CA ARG A 327 3.24 -12.11 1.59
C ARG A 327 4.38 -11.51 0.77
N GLY A 328 4.06 -10.99 -0.42
CA GLY A 328 5.04 -10.38 -1.32
C GLY A 328 5.88 -11.40 -2.12
N PRO A 329 7.05 -10.99 -2.64
CA PRO A 329 7.61 -9.64 -2.54
C PRO A 329 6.85 -8.61 -3.37
N TYR A 330 7.05 -7.35 -3.03
CA TYR A 330 6.68 -6.23 -3.89
C TYR A 330 7.68 -5.09 -3.82
N VAL A 331 7.71 -4.27 -4.88
CA VAL A 331 8.66 -3.17 -5.04
C VAL A 331 7.93 -1.84 -4.85
N VAL A 332 8.56 -0.92 -4.12
CA VAL A 332 8.09 0.46 -3.88
C VAL A 332 9.28 1.40 -3.89
N GLN A 333 9.01 2.71 -3.87
CA GLN A 333 10.05 3.74 -3.69
C GLN A 333 11.19 3.59 -4.70
N THR A 334 10.86 3.26 -5.95
CA THR A 334 11.85 3.18 -7.01
C THR A 334 12.21 4.58 -7.48
N ASP A 335 13.47 4.81 -7.79
CA ASP A 335 13.93 5.98 -8.52
C ASP A 335 14.88 5.53 -9.65
N ALA A 336 15.70 6.44 -10.17
CA ALA A 336 16.64 6.12 -11.25
C ALA A 336 17.80 5.20 -10.80
N THR A 337 18.08 5.14 -9.51
CA THR A 337 19.28 4.52 -8.92
C THR A 337 19.00 3.62 -7.72
N SER A 338 17.75 3.55 -7.25
CA SER A 338 17.36 2.75 -6.10
C SER A 338 15.96 2.15 -6.23
N ALA A 339 15.71 1.07 -5.49
CA ALA A 339 14.39 0.45 -5.34
C ALA A 339 14.29 -0.27 -4.00
N ARG A 340 13.10 -0.33 -3.39
CA ARG A 340 12.88 -1.04 -2.12
C ARG A 340 11.99 -2.26 -2.32
N VAL A 341 12.43 -3.41 -1.80
CA VAL A 341 11.69 -4.69 -1.87
C VAL A 341 11.15 -5.04 -0.48
N LEU A 342 9.86 -5.38 -0.39
CA LEU A 342 9.18 -5.74 0.86
C LEU A 342 8.48 -7.09 0.81
N TRP A 343 8.52 -7.84 1.92
CA TRP A 343 7.81 -9.13 2.06
C TRP A 343 7.66 -9.54 3.54
N TRP A 344 6.81 -10.54 3.78
CA TRP A 344 6.60 -11.10 5.12
C TRP A 344 6.84 -12.61 5.13
N THR A 345 7.20 -13.09 6.30
CA THR A 345 7.38 -14.52 6.60
C THR A 345 6.43 -14.97 7.71
N ASN A 346 6.10 -16.26 7.75
CA ASN A 346 5.32 -16.87 8.84
C ASN A 346 6.09 -16.93 10.17
N LEU A 347 7.43 -16.93 10.12
CA LEU A 347 8.33 -16.98 11.27
C LEU A 347 9.42 -15.91 11.13
N PRO A 348 9.98 -15.37 12.23
CA PRO A 348 11.14 -14.49 12.15
C PRO A 348 12.32 -15.21 11.49
N ALA A 349 12.91 -14.62 10.45
CA ALA A 349 14.02 -15.23 9.71
C ALA A 349 15.04 -14.19 9.23
N PRO A 350 16.36 -14.50 9.25
CA PRO A 350 17.33 -13.73 8.50
C PRO A 350 17.01 -13.84 7.00
N SER A 351 17.25 -12.76 6.27
CA SER A 351 16.69 -12.57 4.94
C SER A 351 17.64 -11.86 3.99
N GLY A 352 17.36 -11.91 2.69
CA GLY A 352 18.15 -11.25 1.66
C GLY A 352 17.40 -11.07 0.34
N VAL A 353 17.90 -10.19 -0.52
CA VAL A 353 17.47 -10.02 -1.91
C VAL A 353 18.67 -10.24 -2.83
N ASP A 354 18.55 -11.16 -3.78
CA ASP A 354 19.49 -11.26 -4.90
C ASP A 354 18.89 -10.56 -6.11
N TYR A 355 19.69 -9.78 -6.83
CA TYR A 355 19.22 -8.95 -7.95
C TYR A 355 20.29 -8.79 -9.04
N GLY A 356 19.86 -8.42 -10.24
CA GLY A 356 20.76 -8.07 -11.34
C GLY A 356 20.04 -7.91 -12.68
N ILE A 357 20.82 -7.67 -13.75
CA ILE A 357 20.30 -7.43 -15.11
C ILE A 357 20.36 -8.75 -15.87
N GLY A 358 19.20 -9.34 -16.17
CA GLY A 358 19.08 -10.65 -16.84
C GLY A 358 19.44 -11.86 -15.96
N SER A 359 20.43 -11.72 -15.08
CA SER A 359 20.81 -12.70 -14.05
C SER A 359 21.19 -12.00 -12.73
N PHE A 360 21.25 -12.75 -11.63
CA PHE A 360 21.65 -12.20 -10.33
C PHE A 360 23.16 -11.94 -10.29
N SER A 361 23.53 -10.71 -9.94
CA SER A 361 24.93 -10.25 -9.88
C SER A 361 25.26 -9.48 -8.59
N GLY A 362 24.25 -9.18 -7.76
CA GLY A 362 24.42 -8.57 -6.45
C GLY A 362 23.42 -9.12 -5.44
N SER A 363 23.70 -8.90 -4.16
CA SER A 363 22.79 -9.21 -3.07
C SER A 363 22.80 -8.14 -1.99
N VAL A 364 21.69 -8.03 -1.27
CA VAL A 364 21.58 -7.32 0.01
C VAL A 364 21.09 -8.33 1.04
N ASP A 365 21.72 -8.38 2.21
CA ASP A 365 21.38 -9.33 3.26
C ASP A 365 21.12 -8.60 4.59
N ASP A 366 20.21 -9.18 5.37
CA ASP A 366 19.86 -8.77 6.73
C ASP A 366 19.84 -10.00 7.62
N SER A 367 20.87 -10.12 8.47
CA SER A 367 21.03 -11.27 9.36
C SER A 367 20.11 -11.24 10.58
N THR A 368 19.38 -10.14 10.81
CA THR A 368 18.48 -10.04 11.97
C THR A 368 17.16 -10.76 11.65
N PRO A 369 16.72 -11.73 12.46
CA PRO A 369 15.45 -12.40 12.24
C PRO A 369 14.25 -11.44 12.40
N ARG A 370 13.47 -11.26 11.33
CA ARG A 370 12.25 -10.42 11.31
C ARG A 370 11.08 -11.16 10.66
N LEU A 371 9.86 -10.74 11.00
CA LEU A 371 8.63 -11.18 10.31
C LEU A 371 8.35 -10.34 9.06
N GLN A 372 8.76 -9.06 9.09
CA GLN A 372 8.58 -8.10 8.01
C GLN A 372 9.95 -7.66 7.53
N HIS A 373 10.15 -7.70 6.22
CA HIS A 373 11.43 -7.45 5.58
C HIS A 373 11.29 -6.29 4.61
N ALA A 374 12.26 -5.38 4.63
CA ALA A 374 12.32 -4.25 3.71
C ALA A 374 13.78 -3.97 3.35
N MET A 375 14.17 -4.20 2.10
CA MET A 375 15.55 -4.06 1.66
C MET A 375 15.68 -3.00 0.58
N LEU A 376 16.59 -2.04 0.78
CA LEU A 376 16.92 -1.03 -0.23
C LEU A 376 18.01 -1.58 -1.14
N LEU A 377 17.73 -1.62 -2.43
CA LEU A 377 18.69 -1.88 -3.49
C LEU A 377 19.20 -0.53 -3.98
N GLY A 378 20.51 -0.30 -3.93
CA GLY A 378 21.17 0.93 -4.38
C GLY A 378 22.14 0.70 -5.52
N GLY A 379 22.61 1.80 -6.13
CA GLY A 379 23.59 1.74 -7.23
C GLY A 379 23.02 1.17 -8.53
N LEU A 380 21.71 1.28 -8.73
CA LEU A 380 21.03 0.78 -9.92
C LEU A 380 21.25 1.72 -11.11
N GLN A 381 21.12 1.18 -12.32
CA GLN A 381 21.20 1.94 -13.57
C GLN A 381 19.84 2.55 -13.91
N PRO A 382 19.76 3.82 -14.36
CA PRO A 382 18.50 4.42 -14.82
C PRO A 382 17.85 3.66 -15.97
N GLY A 383 16.52 3.63 -16.01
CA GLY A 383 15.73 3.05 -17.10
C GLY A 383 15.98 1.56 -17.35
N THR A 384 16.44 0.83 -16.34
CA THR A 384 16.96 -0.54 -16.48
C THR A 384 16.06 -1.54 -15.79
N ALA A 385 15.77 -2.65 -16.48
CA ALA A 385 15.03 -3.77 -15.92
C ALA A 385 15.94 -4.69 -15.10
N TYR A 386 15.55 -4.97 -13.87
CA TYR A 386 16.23 -5.89 -12.95
C TYR A 386 15.35 -7.11 -12.68
N VAL A 387 15.98 -8.29 -12.61
CA VAL A 387 15.39 -9.49 -12.04
C VAL A 387 15.80 -9.61 -10.58
N TYR A 388 14.93 -10.13 -9.72
CA TYR A 388 15.25 -10.35 -8.31
C TYR A 388 14.54 -11.56 -7.69
N GLN A 389 15.10 -12.06 -6.58
CA GLN A 389 14.47 -13.04 -5.70
C GLN A 389 14.66 -12.65 -4.23
N VAL A 390 13.70 -13.03 -3.39
CA VAL A 390 13.84 -12.90 -1.93
C VAL A 390 14.19 -14.24 -1.31
N ARG A 391 15.05 -14.21 -0.29
CA ARG A 391 15.46 -15.35 0.53
C ARG A 391 15.13 -15.06 1.99
N SER A 392 14.60 -16.05 2.71
CA SER A 392 14.32 -15.98 4.15
C SER A 392 14.49 -17.35 4.80
N GLY A 393 15.53 -17.54 5.59
CA GLY A 393 15.87 -18.88 6.10
C GLY A 393 16.00 -19.91 4.98
N ASN A 394 15.12 -20.92 4.97
CA ASN A 394 15.06 -21.94 3.91
C ASN A 394 14.07 -21.62 2.77
N ALA A 395 13.37 -20.49 2.82
CA ALA A 395 12.44 -20.06 1.79
C ALA A 395 13.13 -19.19 0.74
N THR A 396 12.84 -19.45 -0.53
CA THR A 396 13.23 -18.60 -1.67
C THR A 396 12.03 -18.36 -2.56
N LEU A 397 11.83 -17.12 -3.01
CA LEU A 397 10.77 -16.76 -3.94
C LEU A 397 11.32 -15.86 -5.06
N GLY A 398 11.54 -16.45 -6.23
CA GLY A 398 12.07 -15.79 -7.43
C GLY A 398 11.02 -15.53 -8.52
N GLY A 399 11.49 -15.25 -9.74
CA GLY A 399 10.64 -14.94 -10.90
C GLY A 399 10.06 -13.52 -10.87
N ASN A 400 10.70 -12.60 -10.14
CA ASN A 400 10.23 -11.23 -9.95
C ASN A 400 11.12 -10.24 -10.71
N SER A 401 10.61 -9.05 -11.02
CA SER A 401 11.34 -8.00 -11.72
C SER A 401 10.87 -6.59 -11.37
N PHE A 402 11.64 -5.57 -11.75
CA PHE A 402 11.20 -4.17 -11.73
C PHE A 402 12.04 -3.35 -12.71
N THR A 403 11.61 -2.12 -13.02
CA THR A 403 12.35 -1.19 -13.88
C THR A 403 12.57 0.12 -13.11
N THR A 404 13.79 0.64 -13.13
CA THR A 404 14.13 1.95 -12.54
C THR A 404 13.64 3.11 -13.40
N ALA A 405 13.49 4.29 -12.80
CA ALA A 405 13.11 5.49 -13.54
C ALA A 405 14.16 5.81 -14.62
N PRO A 406 13.75 6.16 -15.85
CA PRO A 406 14.68 6.51 -16.90
C PRO A 406 15.22 7.93 -16.71
N ALA A 407 16.27 8.27 -17.47
CA ALA A 407 16.74 9.64 -17.57
C ALA A 407 15.72 10.54 -18.28
N ALA A 408 15.77 11.84 -18.01
CA ALA A 408 15.03 12.87 -18.74
C ALA A 408 15.22 12.72 -20.27
N GLY A 409 14.19 13.01 -21.05
CA GLY A 409 14.16 12.82 -22.50
C GLY A 409 13.72 11.42 -22.96
N THR A 410 13.60 10.44 -22.05
CA THR A 410 13.27 9.06 -22.41
C THR A 410 11.78 8.78 -22.22
N ALA A 411 11.13 8.24 -23.26
CA ALA A 411 9.73 7.86 -23.18
C ALA A 411 9.50 6.64 -22.29
N PHE A 412 8.38 6.62 -21.57
CA PHE A 412 7.96 5.50 -20.72
C PHE A 412 6.45 5.41 -20.60
N THR A 413 5.96 4.35 -19.97
CA THR A 413 4.53 4.20 -19.67
C THR A 413 4.30 3.83 -18.21
N PHE A 414 3.16 4.23 -17.66
CA PHE A 414 2.69 3.81 -16.34
C PHE A 414 1.19 3.52 -16.35
N ALA A 415 0.71 2.75 -15.38
CA ALA A 415 -0.72 2.51 -15.19
C ALA A 415 -1.26 3.31 -14.01
N ALA A 416 -2.52 3.73 -14.08
CA ALA A 416 -3.24 4.38 -13.01
C ALA A 416 -4.57 3.65 -12.74
N VAL A 417 -4.87 3.39 -11.47
CA VAL A 417 -6.07 2.65 -11.04
C VAL A 417 -6.45 3.02 -9.60
N GLY A 418 -7.72 3.33 -9.35
CA GLY A 418 -8.28 3.58 -8.01
C GLY A 418 -9.36 2.58 -7.63
N ASP A 419 -9.74 2.56 -6.35
CA ASP A 419 -10.96 1.90 -5.88
C ASP A 419 -10.99 0.38 -6.17
N PHE A 420 -9.86 -0.25 -5.87
CA PHE A 420 -9.64 -1.69 -5.96
C PHE A 420 -9.40 -2.28 -4.56
N GLY A 421 -8.98 -3.53 -4.43
CA GLY A 421 -8.86 -4.18 -3.13
C GLY A 421 -10.21 -4.54 -2.52
N GLY A 422 -11.21 -4.77 -3.37
CA GLY A 422 -12.49 -5.39 -3.03
C GLY A 422 -12.47 -6.91 -3.21
N GLY A 423 -11.49 -7.44 -3.95
CA GLY A 423 -11.30 -8.86 -4.22
C GLY A 423 -12.22 -9.42 -5.32
N SER A 424 -12.71 -8.57 -6.23
CA SER A 424 -13.61 -9.00 -7.32
C SER A 424 -12.88 -9.74 -8.43
N ALA A 425 -13.63 -10.39 -9.33
CA ALA A 425 -13.05 -11.05 -10.50
C ALA A 425 -12.54 -10.02 -11.53
N GLN A 426 -13.24 -8.89 -11.65
CA GLN A 426 -12.88 -7.79 -12.56
C GLN A 426 -11.57 -7.13 -12.12
N GLU A 427 -11.38 -6.97 -10.82
CA GLU A 427 -10.10 -6.53 -10.24
C GLU A 427 -8.94 -7.45 -10.66
N ALA A 428 -9.14 -8.77 -10.57
CA ALA A 428 -8.15 -9.76 -11.00
C ALA A 428 -7.81 -9.61 -12.49
N SER A 429 -8.82 -9.41 -13.34
CA SER A 429 -8.63 -9.20 -14.78
C SER A 429 -7.83 -7.92 -15.06
N ILE A 430 -8.16 -6.81 -14.41
CA ILE A 430 -7.44 -5.54 -14.52
C ILE A 430 -5.98 -5.70 -14.09
N ALA A 431 -5.72 -6.34 -12.95
CA ALA A 431 -4.36 -6.57 -12.47
C ALA A 431 -3.52 -7.41 -13.47
N ASN A 432 -4.13 -8.43 -14.10
CA ASN A 432 -3.46 -9.22 -15.13
C ASN A 432 -3.15 -8.38 -16.39
N LEU A 433 -4.07 -7.52 -16.82
CA LEU A 433 -3.85 -6.60 -17.95
C LEU A 433 -2.71 -5.62 -17.66
N ILE A 434 -2.67 -5.03 -16.47
CA ILE A 434 -1.60 -4.14 -16.04
C ILE A 434 -0.26 -4.89 -16.03
N ALA A 435 -0.21 -6.10 -15.47
CA ALA A 435 1.01 -6.91 -15.43
C ALA A 435 1.52 -7.30 -16.84
N ALA A 436 0.62 -7.51 -17.79
CA ALA A 436 0.94 -7.78 -19.19
C ALA A 436 1.29 -6.53 -20.01
N SER A 437 1.05 -5.33 -19.47
CA SER A 437 1.28 -4.07 -20.17
C SER A 437 2.75 -3.62 -20.13
N SER A 438 3.06 -2.56 -20.89
CA SER A 438 4.37 -1.89 -20.87
C SER A 438 4.58 -0.98 -19.65
N ALA A 439 3.59 -0.85 -18.77
CA ALA A 439 3.68 0.02 -17.60
C ALA A 439 4.91 -0.34 -16.77
N GLN A 440 5.73 0.64 -16.42
CA GLN A 440 6.93 0.45 -15.60
C GLN A 440 6.61 0.55 -14.10
N PHE A 441 5.61 1.35 -13.75
CA PHE A 441 5.06 1.48 -12.40
C PHE A 441 3.54 1.63 -12.46
N VAL A 442 2.91 1.51 -11.28
CA VAL A 442 1.49 1.76 -11.09
C VAL A 442 1.30 2.87 -10.06
N GLN A 443 0.58 3.90 -10.44
CA GLN A 443 0.09 4.95 -9.54
C GLN A 443 -1.31 4.56 -9.09
N THR A 444 -1.50 4.31 -7.79
CA THR A 444 -2.85 4.06 -7.28
C THR A 444 -3.57 5.38 -7.01
N LEU A 445 -4.90 5.39 -7.06
CA LEU A 445 -5.71 6.61 -6.91
C LEU A 445 -6.54 6.62 -5.60
N GLY A 446 -6.10 5.88 -4.58
CA GLY A 446 -6.80 5.75 -3.30
C GLY A 446 -7.81 4.61 -3.28
N ASP A 447 -8.29 4.28 -2.09
CA ASP A 447 -9.12 3.10 -1.82
C ASP A 447 -8.46 1.83 -2.37
N ASN A 448 -7.22 1.58 -1.91
CA ASN A 448 -6.38 0.44 -2.31
C ASN A 448 -6.83 -0.86 -1.65
N VAL A 449 -7.49 -0.75 -0.51
CA VAL A 449 -8.00 -1.88 0.25
C VAL A 449 -9.22 -1.48 1.05
N TYR A 450 -10.28 -2.29 0.96
CA TYR A 450 -11.54 -1.99 1.65
C TYR A 450 -11.58 -2.60 3.07
N PRO A 451 -12.33 -1.98 4.01
CA PRO A 451 -12.04 -1.99 5.46
C PRO A 451 -12.25 -3.30 6.22
N ASP A 452 -12.58 -4.40 5.54
CA ASP A 452 -12.59 -5.73 6.15
C ASP A 452 -11.26 -6.46 5.96
N ALA A 453 -10.29 -5.88 5.25
CA ALA A 453 -8.96 -6.44 5.07
C ALA A 453 -8.07 -6.13 6.30
N GLN A 454 -8.23 -6.94 7.34
CA GLN A 454 -7.36 -6.94 8.53
C GLN A 454 -5.98 -7.54 8.20
N ASP A 455 -4.99 -7.30 9.06
CA ASP A 455 -3.68 -7.97 8.99
C ASP A 455 -3.75 -9.48 9.26
N PRO A 456 -2.83 -10.27 8.70
CA PRO A 456 -2.70 -11.68 9.03
C PRO A 456 -2.13 -11.71 10.43
N ASP A 457 -2.96 -12.12 11.39
CA ASP A 457 -2.43 -12.55 12.67
C ASP A 457 -1.90 -13.98 12.48
N PRO A 458 -0.59 -14.23 12.68
CA PRO A 458 -0.02 -15.57 12.57
C PRO A 458 -0.74 -16.61 13.44
N ALA A 459 -1.35 -16.18 14.55
CA ALA A 459 -2.02 -17.02 15.53
C ALA A 459 -3.55 -17.11 15.39
N HIS A 460 -4.21 -16.12 14.77
CA HIS A 460 -5.68 -16.01 14.91
C HIS A 460 -6.47 -15.95 13.59
N PHE A 461 -6.04 -15.21 12.55
CA PHE A 461 -6.95 -14.91 11.42
C PHE A 461 -6.28 -14.86 10.03
N TYR A 462 -7.06 -15.24 9.01
CA TYR A 462 -6.76 -14.98 7.60
C TYR A 462 -6.90 -13.50 7.34
N SER A 463 -5.82 -12.85 6.89
CA SER A 463 -5.93 -11.49 6.37
C SER A 463 -6.70 -11.52 5.06
N ASP A 464 -7.85 -10.85 5.03
CA ASP A 464 -8.51 -10.61 3.75
C ASP A 464 -7.71 -9.61 2.91
N PHE A 465 -6.72 -8.91 3.49
CA PHE A 465 -5.77 -8.08 2.74
C PHE A 465 -5.02 -8.94 1.70
N ASP A 466 -4.59 -10.14 2.07
CA ASP A 466 -3.87 -11.01 1.13
C ASP A 466 -4.76 -11.51 -0.01
N ASN A 467 -6.06 -11.72 0.25
CA ASN A 467 -6.99 -12.13 -0.79
C ASN A 467 -7.54 -11.00 -1.64
N ARG A 468 -7.77 -9.83 -1.05
CA ARG A 468 -8.30 -8.66 -1.74
C ARG A 468 -7.19 -7.96 -2.53
N PHE A 469 -6.03 -7.77 -1.94
CA PHE A 469 -4.94 -7.01 -2.54
C PHE A 469 -3.84 -7.93 -3.11
N TYR A 470 -3.11 -8.69 -2.28
CA TYR A 470 -1.92 -9.42 -2.77
C TYR A 470 -2.23 -10.52 -3.77
N LYS A 471 -3.37 -11.20 -3.65
CA LYS A 471 -3.76 -12.26 -4.57
C LYS A 471 -4.13 -11.66 -5.93
N GLN A 472 -4.90 -10.58 -5.93
CA GLN A 472 -5.36 -9.96 -7.17
C GLN A 472 -4.23 -9.21 -7.87
N TYR A 473 -3.52 -8.36 -7.13
CA TYR A 473 -2.41 -7.56 -7.65
C TYR A 473 -1.05 -8.25 -7.58
N GLY A 474 -0.96 -9.50 -7.10
CA GLY A 474 0.29 -10.25 -7.02
C GLY A 474 1.15 -10.25 -8.29
N PRO A 475 0.55 -10.45 -9.50
CA PRO A 475 1.28 -10.35 -10.76
C PRO A 475 1.90 -8.96 -11.00
N VAL A 476 1.21 -7.89 -10.58
CA VAL A 476 1.69 -6.50 -10.68
C VAL A 476 2.76 -6.22 -9.64
N LEU A 477 2.46 -6.53 -8.38
CA LEU A 477 3.30 -6.24 -7.21
C LEU A 477 4.71 -6.82 -7.32
N ARG A 478 4.83 -8.01 -7.92
CA ARG A 478 6.12 -8.69 -8.12
C ARG A 478 6.95 -8.12 -9.26
N THR A 479 6.32 -7.38 -10.17
CA THR A 479 6.93 -6.99 -11.45
C THR A 479 7.01 -5.49 -11.65
N ARG A 480 6.24 -4.70 -10.90
CA ARG A 480 6.07 -3.24 -11.04
C ARG A 480 6.15 -2.57 -9.68
N THR A 481 6.68 -1.36 -9.67
CA THR A 481 6.65 -0.51 -8.47
C THR A 481 5.27 0.10 -8.27
N LEU A 482 4.82 0.17 -7.02
CA LEU A 482 3.61 0.92 -6.65
C LEU A 482 3.95 2.28 -6.04
N TYR A 483 3.15 3.28 -6.39
CA TYR A 483 3.05 4.56 -5.70
C TYR A 483 1.63 4.72 -5.16
N PRO A 484 1.40 4.50 -3.86
CA PRO A 484 0.06 4.53 -3.30
C PRO A 484 -0.43 5.96 -3.03
N ALA A 485 -1.64 6.30 -3.48
CA ALA A 485 -2.41 7.41 -2.93
C ALA A 485 -3.38 6.90 -1.86
N ASN A 486 -3.70 7.74 -0.88
CA ASN A 486 -4.71 7.43 0.13
C ASN A 486 -6.10 7.88 -0.34
N GLY A 487 -7.09 7.06 -0.09
CA GLY A 487 -8.50 7.37 -0.18
C GLY A 487 -9.21 7.20 1.16
N ASN A 488 -10.54 7.30 1.16
CA ASN A 488 -11.28 7.21 2.41
C ASN A 488 -11.20 5.83 3.05
N LYS A 489 -11.04 4.74 2.28
CA LYS A 489 -11.00 3.37 2.78
C LYS A 489 -9.74 3.06 3.57
N GLU A 490 -8.65 3.77 3.32
CA GLU A 490 -7.44 3.72 4.13
C GLU A 490 -7.67 4.16 5.60
N TYR A 491 -8.69 4.98 5.84
CA TYR A 491 -9.03 5.52 7.18
C TYR A 491 -10.11 4.73 7.92
N TYR A 492 -10.72 3.74 7.26
CA TYR A 492 -11.60 2.80 7.92
C TYR A 492 -10.83 1.52 8.27
N GLY A 493 -11.13 0.91 9.42
CA GLY A 493 -10.47 -0.30 9.90
C GLY A 493 -9.38 -0.05 10.94
N ASP A 494 -8.41 -0.95 11.00
CA ASP A 494 -7.34 -1.00 12.00
C ASP A 494 -6.05 -0.32 11.53
N GLY A 495 -6.00 0.24 10.31
CA GLY A 495 -4.81 0.84 9.71
C GLY A 495 -3.98 -0.10 8.82
N ALA A 496 -4.52 -1.25 8.41
CA ALA A 496 -3.82 -2.22 7.55
C ALA A 496 -3.24 -1.61 6.26
N ALA A 497 -3.91 -0.65 5.61
CA ALA A 497 -3.38 -0.02 4.40
C ALA A 497 -2.06 0.74 4.66
N ALA A 498 -2.05 1.60 5.68
CA ALA A 498 -0.87 2.38 6.08
C ALA A 498 0.29 1.49 6.58
N ARG A 499 0.02 0.30 7.11
CA ARG A 499 1.06 -0.66 7.52
C ARG A 499 1.65 -1.46 6.35
N ASN A 500 0.85 -1.73 5.33
CA ASN A 500 1.19 -2.68 4.25
C ASN A 500 1.51 -2.04 2.90
N LEU A 501 1.22 -0.76 2.71
CA LEU A 501 1.54 -0.02 1.49
C LEU A 501 2.44 1.17 1.84
N TRP A 502 3.74 1.00 1.62
CA TRP A 502 4.71 2.04 1.96
C TRP A 502 4.77 3.10 0.86
N SER A 503 4.18 4.27 1.11
CA SER A 503 4.42 5.47 0.31
C SER A 503 5.90 5.88 0.37
N PRO A 504 6.43 6.64 -0.60
CA PRO A 504 7.70 7.36 -0.46
C PRO A 504 7.78 8.12 0.87
N ASN A 505 8.83 7.83 1.65
CA ASN A 505 9.03 8.31 3.02
C ASN A 505 7.84 8.05 3.97
N ASN A 506 6.95 7.11 3.60
CA ASN A 506 5.71 6.75 4.28
C ASN A 506 4.91 8.00 4.74
N GLN A 507 4.89 9.00 3.85
CA GLN A 507 4.11 10.24 3.98
C GLN A 507 2.70 10.03 3.42
N ARG A 508 1.72 10.76 3.98
CA ARG A 508 0.33 10.76 3.52
C ARG A 508 0.16 11.47 2.17
N TRP A 509 0.96 12.52 1.94
CA TRP A 509 1.11 13.26 0.69
C TRP A 509 2.59 13.43 0.39
N TYR A 510 2.98 13.35 -0.88
CA TYR A 510 4.37 13.36 -1.31
C TYR A 510 4.48 13.73 -2.79
N SER A 511 5.70 13.82 -3.30
CA SER A 511 5.98 13.93 -4.73
C SER A 511 7.15 13.05 -5.12
N TYR A 512 7.26 12.73 -6.40
CA TYR A 512 8.39 11.99 -6.95
C TYR A 512 8.58 12.28 -8.45
N GLY A 513 9.79 12.03 -8.93
CA GLY A 513 10.15 12.13 -10.34
C GLY A 513 10.24 10.76 -11.00
N TRP A 514 9.82 10.69 -12.27
CA TRP A 514 10.07 9.55 -13.15
C TRP A 514 10.38 10.03 -14.57
N GLY A 515 11.65 10.04 -14.97
CA GLY A 515 12.07 10.68 -16.21
C GLY A 515 11.64 12.16 -16.26
N ASP A 516 10.89 12.53 -17.30
CA ASP A 516 10.36 13.89 -17.50
C ASP A 516 9.05 14.21 -16.74
N LEU A 517 8.61 13.32 -15.85
CA LEU A 517 7.35 13.47 -15.11
C LEU A 517 7.60 13.79 -13.64
N HIS A 518 7.01 14.88 -13.16
CA HIS A 518 6.79 15.16 -11.76
C HIS A 518 5.37 14.76 -11.36
N VAL A 519 5.26 13.88 -10.37
CA VAL A 519 3.98 13.42 -9.83
C VAL A 519 3.80 13.98 -8.43
N LEU A 520 2.76 14.80 -8.25
CA LEU A 520 2.30 15.24 -6.94
C LEU A 520 1.17 14.32 -6.47
N VAL A 521 1.30 13.73 -5.28
CA VAL A 521 0.28 12.89 -4.65
C VAL A 521 -0.28 13.61 -3.42
N VAL A 522 -1.59 13.86 -3.44
CA VAL A 522 -2.34 14.60 -2.43
C VAL A 522 -3.32 13.68 -1.71
N ASP A 523 -3.40 13.80 -0.40
CA ASP A 523 -4.38 13.11 0.43
C ASP A 523 -5.63 13.97 0.62
N SER A 524 -6.72 13.61 -0.07
CA SER A 524 -7.99 14.34 -0.01
C SER A 524 -8.74 14.21 1.31
N GLU A 525 -8.32 13.28 2.17
CA GLU A 525 -8.93 13.07 3.49
C GLU A 525 -8.26 13.95 4.55
N GLN A 526 -7.14 14.59 4.21
CA GLN A 526 -6.41 15.48 5.10
C GLN A 526 -6.73 16.96 4.81
N PRO A 527 -6.57 17.87 5.79
CA PRO A 527 -6.81 19.29 5.58
C PRO A 527 -6.02 19.88 4.40
N LEU A 528 -6.74 20.60 3.52
CA LEU A 528 -6.18 21.29 2.34
C LEU A 528 -6.43 22.82 2.34
N GLY A 529 -7.08 23.34 3.39
CA GLY A 529 -7.40 24.75 3.53
C GLY A 529 -6.16 25.65 3.67
N ALA A 530 -6.37 26.96 3.61
CA ALA A 530 -5.33 27.95 3.91
C ALA A 530 -4.71 27.68 5.29
N GLY A 531 -3.37 27.76 5.38
CA GLY A 531 -2.62 27.47 6.60
C GLY A 531 -2.39 25.99 6.88
N SER A 532 -2.97 25.06 6.11
CA SER A 532 -2.69 23.62 6.27
C SER A 532 -1.27 23.26 5.80
N PRO A 533 -0.56 22.34 6.48
CA PRO A 533 0.77 21.89 6.05
C PRO A 533 0.76 21.27 4.65
N GLN A 534 -0.29 20.50 4.31
CA GLN A 534 -0.40 19.88 3.00
C GLN A 534 -0.52 20.93 1.88
N ARG A 535 -1.32 22.00 2.08
CA ARG A 535 -1.39 23.08 1.09
C ARG A 535 -0.06 23.81 0.92
N ALA A 536 0.66 24.06 2.02
CA ALA A 536 1.97 24.68 1.99
C ALA A 536 2.99 23.81 1.22
N PHE A 537 2.97 22.49 1.47
CA PHE A 537 3.76 21.51 0.74
C PHE A 537 3.45 21.54 -0.76
N VAL A 538 2.18 21.42 -1.16
CA VAL A 538 1.76 21.45 -2.57
C VAL A 538 2.28 22.69 -3.28
N ASN A 539 2.15 23.86 -2.65
CA ASN A 539 2.60 25.12 -3.24
C ASN A 539 4.13 25.15 -3.41
N ALA A 540 4.89 24.72 -2.40
CA ALA A 540 6.35 24.69 -2.47
C ALA A 540 6.87 23.66 -3.49
N ASP A 541 6.27 22.47 -3.52
CA ASP A 541 6.64 21.37 -4.40
C ASP A 541 6.41 21.74 -5.88
N LEU A 542 5.22 22.21 -6.23
CA LEU A 542 4.91 22.57 -7.62
C LEU A 542 5.70 23.79 -8.12
N ALA A 543 6.06 24.71 -7.22
CA ALA A 543 6.95 25.83 -7.52
C ALA A 543 8.38 25.37 -7.82
N ALA A 544 8.86 24.33 -7.12
CA ALA A 544 10.20 23.78 -7.30
C ALA A 544 10.29 22.79 -8.48
N ALA A 545 9.17 22.18 -8.89
CA ALA A 545 9.13 21.19 -9.96
C ALA A 545 9.55 21.77 -11.32
N THR A 546 10.65 21.24 -11.87
CA THR A 546 11.20 21.62 -13.19
C THR A 546 10.98 20.57 -14.29
N ALA A 547 10.35 19.44 -13.97
CA ALA A 547 10.07 18.39 -14.95
C ALA A 547 9.15 18.90 -16.06
N ALA A 548 9.31 18.34 -17.26
CA ALA A 548 8.55 18.75 -18.44
C ALA A 548 7.04 18.55 -18.24
N TRP A 549 6.66 17.46 -17.58
CA TRP A 549 5.28 17.16 -17.23
C TRP A 549 5.06 17.24 -15.73
N LYS A 550 3.97 17.89 -15.33
CA LYS A 550 3.47 17.88 -13.95
C LYS A 550 2.08 17.30 -13.93
N ILE A 551 1.85 16.30 -13.07
CA ILE A 551 0.54 15.72 -12.84
C ILE A 551 0.21 15.71 -11.35
N CYS A 552 -1.07 15.71 -11.05
CA CYS A 552 -1.60 15.57 -9.70
C CYS A 552 -2.37 14.25 -9.56
N VAL A 553 -2.25 13.62 -8.40
CA VAL A 553 -3.04 12.47 -7.98
C VAL A 553 -3.76 12.85 -6.70
N VAL A 554 -5.09 12.69 -6.67
CA VAL A 554 -5.91 12.98 -5.51
C VAL A 554 -7.11 12.05 -5.50
N HIS A 555 -7.43 11.40 -4.38
CA HIS A 555 -8.48 10.39 -4.39
C HIS A 555 -9.87 10.97 -4.68
N ARG A 556 -10.33 11.97 -3.90
CA ARG A 556 -11.63 12.61 -4.16
C ARG A 556 -11.55 13.58 -5.34
N PRO A 557 -12.36 13.39 -6.40
CA PRO A 557 -12.25 14.16 -7.63
C PRO A 557 -12.74 15.61 -7.44
N PRO A 558 -12.04 16.63 -7.97
CA PRO A 558 -12.58 18.00 -8.06
C PRO A 558 -13.74 18.09 -9.07
N TYR A 559 -13.72 17.26 -10.11
CA TYR A 559 -14.75 17.19 -11.16
C TYR A 559 -15.23 15.75 -11.30
N SER A 560 -16.47 15.47 -10.86
CA SER A 560 -17.17 14.22 -11.14
C SER A 560 -18.67 14.45 -11.22
N SER A 561 -19.32 13.89 -12.25
CA SER A 561 -20.76 13.99 -12.51
C SER A 561 -21.53 12.71 -12.17
N THR A 562 -20.93 11.79 -11.38
CA THR A 562 -21.63 10.60 -10.87
C THR A 562 -22.97 10.98 -10.23
N THR A 563 -22.96 12.01 -9.38
CA THR A 563 -24.16 12.69 -8.85
C THR A 563 -23.96 14.20 -8.90
N THR A 564 -24.95 14.99 -8.50
CA THR A 564 -24.81 16.45 -8.40
C THR A 564 -23.85 16.89 -7.27
N THR A 565 -23.41 15.96 -6.41
CA THR A 565 -22.54 16.24 -5.26
C THR A 565 -21.28 15.39 -5.23
N SER A 566 -20.93 14.70 -6.33
CA SER A 566 -19.73 13.84 -6.38
C SER A 566 -18.41 14.61 -6.48
N SER A 567 -18.44 15.87 -6.92
CA SER A 567 -17.27 16.75 -6.87
C SER A 567 -16.91 17.14 -5.44
N SER A 568 -15.64 17.00 -5.08
CA SER A 568 -15.09 17.49 -3.83
C SER A 568 -14.89 19.00 -3.87
N SER A 569 -15.75 19.74 -3.18
CA SER A 569 -15.63 21.20 -3.04
C SER A 569 -14.32 21.61 -2.36
N THR A 570 -13.84 20.82 -1.38
CA THR A 570 -12.56 21.06 -0.72
C THR A 570 -11.41 21.02 -1.70
N VAL A 571 -11.32 19.99 -2.54
CA VAL A 571 -10.26 19.85 -3.55
C VAL A 571 -10.41 20.92 -4.63
N LEU A 572 -11.63 21.14 -5.13
CA LEU A 572 -11.92 22.15 -6.14
C LEU A 572 -11.51 23.57 -5.69
N THR A 573 -11.85 23.98 -4.48
CA THR A 573 -11.55 25.33 -3.99
C THR A 573 -10.08 25.48 -3.61
N ASN A 574 -9.45 24.44 -3.06
CA ASN A 574 -8.15 24.59 -2.43
C ASN A 574 -6.98 24.08 -3.29
N LEU A 575 -7.14 23.03 -4.07
CA LEU A 575 -6.05 22.42 -4.83
C LEU A 575 -6.00 22.96 -6.26
N VAL A 576 -7.15 22.99 -6.95
CA VAL A 576 -7.23 23.35 -8.38
C VAL A 576 -6.54 24.68 -8.73
N PRO A 577 -6.70 25.78 -7.96
CA PRO A 577 -6.00 27.03 -8.28
C PRO A 577 -4.47 26.89 -8.30
N LEU A 578 -3.90 26.04 -7.43
CA LEU A 578 -2.46 25.78 -7.42
C LEU A 578 -2.03 24.92 -8.62
N LEU A 579 -2.86 23.93 -9.00
CA LEU A 579 -2.59 23.10 -10.18
C LEU A 579 -2.52 23.97 -11.45
N GLU A 580 -3.51 24.85 -11.63
CA GLU A 580 -3.56 25.78 -12.76
C GLU A 580 -2.43 26.82 -12.72
N GLN A 581 -2.08 27.33 -11.54
CA GLN A 581 -0.99 28.31 -11.36
C GLN A 581 0.37 27.74 -11.80
N TYR A 582 0.65 26.48 -11.48
CA TYR A 582 1.96 25.87 -11.71
C TYR A 582 2.05 25.02 -12.99
N GLY A 583 1.02 25.06 -13.84
CA GLY A 583 1.02 24.41 -15.15
C GLY A 583 0.87 22.90 -15.10
N VAL A 584 0.16 22.36 -14.10
CA VAL A 584 -0.21 20.94 -14.08
C VAL A 584 -1.12 20.65 -15.27
N ARG A 585 -0.87 19.56 -16.01
CA ARG A 585 -1.63 19.24 -17.23
C ARG A 585 -2.66 18.14 -17.04
N LEU A 586 -2.47 17.30 -16.02
CA LEU A 586 -3.35 16.17 -15.72
C LEU A 586 -3.57 16.05 -14.21
N CYS A 587 -4.81 15.80 -13.82
CA CYS A 587 -5.19 15.41 -12.46
C CYS A 587 -5.94 14.07 -12.50
N LEU A 588 -5.38 13.04 -11.87
CA LEU A 588 -5.95 11.71 -11.76
C LEU A 588 -6.64 11.53 -10.40
N SER A 589 -7.78 10.86 -10.39
CA SER A 589 -8.59 10.64 -9.18
C SER A 589 -9.39 9.35 -9.22
N GLY A 590 -9.85 8.90 -8.05
CA GLY A 590 -10.70 7.73 -7.85
C GLY A 590 -12.05 8.11 -7.22
N ASN A 591 -12.44 7.41 -6.15
CA ASN A 591 -13.60 7.60 -5.28
C ASN A 591 -14.98 7.41 -5.94
N SER A 592 -15.18 7.99 -7.12
CA SER A 592 -16.34 7.70 -7.96
C SER A 592 -16.03 6.41 -8.72
N HIS A 593 -16.78 5.33 -8.47
CA HIS A 593 -16.52 4.01 -9.05
C HIS A 593 -16.98 3.91 -10.51
N ASN A 594 -16.36 4.71 -11.38
CA ASN A 594 -16.58 4.80 -12.82
C ASN A 594 -15.40 5.52 -13.49
N TYR A 595 -15.48 5.67 -14.81
CA TYR A 595 -14.57 6.47 -15.61
C TYR A 595 -15.22 7.79 -16.03
N GLU A 596 -14.52 8.91 -15.86
CA GLU A 596 -14.93 10.21 -16.39
C GLU A 596 -13.71 11.07 -16.72
N ARG A 597 -13.72 11.70 -17.89
CA ARG A 597 -12.68 12.62 -18.34
C ARG A 597 -13.29 13.97 -18.71
N SER A 598 -12.71 15.04 -18.18
CA SER A 598 -13.09 16.40 -18.55
C SER A 598 -12.44 16.83 -19.88
N HIS A 599 -12.98 17.88 -20.49
CA HIS A 599 -12.16 18.75 -21.33
C HIS A 599 -11.05 19.40 -20.48
N PRO A 600 -9.95 19.90 -21.07
CA PRO A 600 -9.00 20.73 -20.34
C PRO A 600 -9.72 21.96 -19.77
N LEU A 601 -9.59 22.20 -18.45
CA LEU A 601 -10.27 23.31 -17.75
C LEU A 601 -9.28 24.27 -17.11
N ARG A 602 -9.62 25.56 -17.18
CA ARG A 602 -8.95 26.63 -16.45
C ARG A 602 -10.01 27.58 -15.88
N MET A 603 -9.93 27.89 -14.59
CA MET A 603 -10.92 28.70 -13.88
C MET A 603 -12.37 28.22 -14.11
N GLY A 604 -12.55 26.90 -14.24
CA GLY A 604 -13.86 26.27 -14.47
C GLY A 604 -14.44 26.39 -15.89
N ALA A 605 -13.69 26.96 -16.84
CA ALA A 605 -14.07 27.02 -18.26
C ALA A 605 -13.20 26.08 -19.10
N ILE A 606 -13.71 25.66 -20.27
CA ILE A 606 -12.92 24.87 -21.24
C ILE A 606 -11.81 25.75 -21.81
N ASP A 607 -10.57 25.32 -21.66
CA ASP A 607 -9.36 26.03 -22.09
C ASP A 607 -8.27 25.01 -22.42
N SER A 608 -7.73 25.03 -23.64
CA SER A 608 -6.71 24.07 -24.11
C SER A 608 -5.41 24.09 -23.29
N THR A 609 -5.13 25.17 -22.58
CA THR A 609 -3.98 25.33 -21.67
C THR A 609 -4.28 24.86 -20.24
N GLY A 610 -5.53 24.47 -19.97
CA GLY A 610 -6.00 24.04 -18.66
C GLY A 610 -5.57 22.64 -18.23
N VAL A 611 -6.04 22.22 -17.07
CA VAL A 611 -5.83 20.89 -16.49
C VAL A 611 -6.89 19.93 -17.04
N THR A 612 -6.48 18.75 -17.49
CA THR A 612 -7.41 17.65 -17.78
C THR A 612 -7.66 16.85 -16.50
N TYR A 613 -8.91 16.64 -16.12
CA TYR A 613 -9.29 15.85 -14.95
C TYR A 613 -9.81 14.48 -15.38
N VAL A 614 -9.29 13.42 -14.76
CA VAL A 614 -9.73 12.05 -15.01
C VAL A 614 -10.06 11.35 -13.70
N VAL A 615 -11.29 10.85 -13.62
CA VAL A 615 -11.73 9.86 -12.66
C VAL A 615 -11.49 8.48 -13.27
N SER A 616 -10.77 7.63 -12.55
CA SER A 616 -10.49 6.23 -12.91
C SER A 616 -10.70 5.34 -11.68
N GLY A 617 -11.93 5.35 -11.15
CA GLY A 617 -12.33 4.59 -9.97
C GLY A 617 -13.01 3.25 -10.28
N GLY A 618 -13.04 2.80 -11.53
CA GLY A 618 -13.52 1.46 -11.89
C GLY A 618 -12.54 0.32 -11.60
N GLY A 619 -11.65 0.42 -10.62
CA GLY A 619 -10.57 -0.56 -10.41
C GLY A 619 -11.02 -1.95 -9.94
N GLY A 620 -12.29 -2.10 -9.55
CA GLY A 620 -12.89 -3.42 -9.34
C GLY A 620 -13.88 -3.53 -8.19
N ASN A 621 -14.05 -2.50 -7.36
CA ASN A 621 -14.96 -2.58 -6.20
C ASN A 621 -16.39 -2.09 -6.49
N GLY A 622 -17.12 -2.75 -7.38
CA GLY A 622 -18.47 -2.33 -7.79
C GLY A 622 -18.47 -1.05 -8.62
N LEU A 623 -19.64 -0.61 -9.11
CA LEU A 623 -19.77 0.54 -10.02
C LEU A 623 -20.81 1.55 -9.55
N ASN A 624 -20.52 2.83 -9.75
CA ASN A 624 -21.49 3.91 -9.60
C ASN A 624 -22.07 4.31 -10.95
N GLN A 625 -23.40 4.31 -11.03
CA GLN A 625 -24.12 4.83 -12.19
C GLN A 625 -24.17 6.36 -12.16
N PHE A 626 -24.11 6.98 -13.33
CA PHE A 626 -24.31 8.43 -13.46
C PHE A 626 -25.80 8.77 -13.29
N THR A 627 -26.12 9.55 -12.26
CA THR A 627 -27.48 10.07 -12.05
C THR A 627 -27.61 11.55 -12.43
N ALA A 628 -26.50 12.26 -12.61
CA ALA A 628 -26.53 13.63 -13.09
C ALA A 628 -26.49 13.71 -14.62
N THR A 629 -27.19 14.70 -15.18
CA THR A 629 -27.05 15.10 -16.58
C THR A 629 -25.60 15.45 -16.89
N GLN A 630 -25.13 15.10 -18.10
CA GLN A 630 -23.75 15.35 -18.49
C GLN A 630 -23.47 16.86 -18.47
N PRO A 631 -22.51 17.32 -17.64
CA PRO A 631 -22.15 18.72 -17.61
C PRO A 631 -21.28 19.08 -18.83
N PHE A 632 -21.26 20.35 -19.20
CA PHE A 632 -20.52 20.86 -20.38
C PHE A 632 -19.02 20.53 -20.34
N TRP A 633 -18.44 20.42 -19.14
CA TRP A 633 -17.02 20.14 -18.96
C TRP A 633 -16.67 18.65 -19.11
N SER A 634 -17.65 17.73 -19.04
CA SER A 634 -17.41 16.28 -19.15
C SER A 634 -17.28 15.89 -20.61
N ALA A 635 -16.06 15.59 -21.06
CA ALA A 635 -15.77 15.18 -22.43
C ALA A 635 -16.19 13.73 -22.70
N TYR A 636 -15.95 12.82 -21.74
CA TYR A 636 -16.30 11.41 -21.84
C TYR A 636 -16.62 10.84 -20.46
N ARG A 637 -17.61 9.94 -20.35
CA ARG A 637 -17.93 9.25 -19.10
C ARG A 637 -18.55 7.87 -19.34
N SER A 638 -18.19 6.89 -18.52
CA SER A 638 -18.67 5.51 -18.63
C SER A 638 -18.67 4.81 -17.26
N ALA A 639 -19.78 4.19 -16.87
CA ALA A 639 -19.85 3.34 -15.68
C ALA A 639 -19.34 1.95 -16.05
N ARG A 640 -18.09 1.66 -15.68
CA ARG A 640 -17.31 0.54 -16.20
C ARG A 640 -16.22 0.15 -15.20
N PHE A 641 -15.70 -1.07 -15.32
CA PHE A 641 -14.44 -1.44 -14.69
C PHE A 641 -13.26 -1.19 -15.65
N GLU A 642 -12.24 -0.47 -15.21
CA GLU A 642 -11.13 -0.02 -16.06
C GLU A 642 -9.83 0.24 -15.30
N TYR A 643 -8.77 0.42 -16.08
CA TYR A 643 -7.58 1.16 -15.69
C TYR A 643 -7.14 2.11 -16.81
N VAL A 644 -6.29 3.07 -16.48
CA VAL A 644 -5.72 4.01 -17.45
C VAL A 644 -4.24 3.73 -17.64
N GLN A 645 -3.79 3.54 -18.88
CA GLN A 645 -2.37 3.54 -19.22
C GLN A 645 -1.98 4.93 -19.72
N CYS A 646 -0.93 5.49 -19.14
CA CYS A 646 -0.36 6.78 -19.52
C CYS A 646 0.99 6.56 -20.19
N SER A 647 1.16 7.07 -21.40
CA SER A 647 2.43 7.11 -22.12
C SER A 647 3.00 8.52 -22.07
N VAL A 648 4.22 8.66 -21.57
CA VAL A 648 4.89 9.95 -21.40
C VAL A 648 6.08 10.00 -22.34
N SER A 649 6.18 11.07 -23.12
CA SER A 649 7.33 11.44 -23.94
C SER A 649 7.71 12.89 -23.64
N PRO A 650 8.85 13.39 -24.14
CA PRO A 650 9.25 14.78 -23.90
C PRO A 650 8.22 15.81 -24.42
N THR A 651 7.38 15.45 -25.40
CA THR A 651 6.46 16.37 -26.06
C THR A 651 4.99 16.00 -25.90
N GLN A 652 4.67 14.78 -25.46
CA GLN A 652 3.29 14.30 -25.34
C GLN A 652 3.06 13.49 -24.08
N LEU A 653 1.85 13.63 -23.52
CA LEU A 653 1.30 12.72 -22.53
C LEU A 653 -0.01 12.14 -23.09
N VAL A 654 -0.01 10.84 -23.38
CA VAL A 654 -1.16 10.13 -23.96
C VAL A 654 -1.80 9.27 -22.90
N LEU A 655 -3.11 9.40 -22.70
CA LEU A 655 -3.90 8.55 -21.82
C LEU A 655 -4.76 7.61 -22.65
N ASN A 656 -4.75 6.33 -22.31
CA ASN A 656 -5.57 5.29 -22.91
C ASN A 656 -6.32 4.55 -21.79
N ALA A 657 -7.65 4.58 -21.82
CA ALA A 657 -8.50 3.88 -20.85
C ALA A 657 -8.93 2.52 -21.42
N TYR A 658 -8.63 1.45 -20.69
CA TYR A 658 -8.91 0.07 -21.07
C TYR A 658 -9.92 -0.56 -20.11
N SER A 659 -10.92 -1.28 -20.63
CA SER A 659 -11.83 -2.06 -19.80
C SER A 659 -11.11 -3.22 -19.09
N ASP A 660 -11.79 -3.84 -18.14
CA ASP A 660 -11.40 -5.10 -17.49
C ASP A 660 -11.22 -6.29 -18.47
N THR A 661 -11.68 -6.15 -19.72
CA THR A 661 -11.46 -7.10 -20.82
C THR A 661 -10.33 -6.68 -21.78
N GLY A 662 -9.63 -5.57 -21.51
CA GLY A 662 -8.53 -5.06 -22.33
C GLY A 662 -8.98 -4.25 -23.56
N THR A 663 -10.24 -3.84 -23.64
CA THR A 663 -10.74 -3.05 -24.76
C THR A 663 -10.48 -1.56 -24.53
N LEU A 664 -9.72 -0.92 -25.42
CA LEU A 664 -9.56 0.55 -25.45
C LEU A 664 -10.92 1.20 -25.73
N PHE A 665 -11.36 2.12 -24.87
CA PHE A 665 -12.67 2.77 -25.03
C PHE A 665 -12.64 4.29 -24.96
N ASP A 666 -11.55 4.87 -24.42
CA ASP A 666 -11.30 6.30 -24.46
C ASP A 666 -9.80 6.57 -24.58
N SER A 667 -9.46 7.68 -25.24
CA SER A 667 -8.07 8.12 -25.40
C SER A 667 -8.00 9.64 -25.51
N THR A 668 -6.93 10.22 -24.97
CA THR A 668 -6.63 11.64 -25.18
C THR A 668 -5.11 11.88 -25.20
N THR A 669 -4.69 12.90 -25.94
CA THR A 669 -3.29 13.32 -26.02
C THR A 669 -3.18 14.75 -25.52
N LEU A 670 -2.34 14.95 -24.51
CA LEU A 670 -1.96 16.25 -24.01
C LEU A 670 -0.62 16.64 -24.64
N THR A 671 -0.52 17.88 -25.10
CA THR A 671 0.72 18.49 -25.59
C THR A 671 1.09 19.66 -24.67
N GLN A 672 2.38 19.98 -24.58
CA GLN A 672 2.82 21.19 -23.88
C GLN A 672 2.34 22.46 -24.57
#